data_AF-A0A819LW40-F1
#
_entry.id   AF-A0A819LW40-F1
#
_cell.length_a   1.000
_cell.length_b   1.000
_cell.length_c   1.000
_cell.angle_alpha   90.00
_cell.angle_beta   90.00
_cell.angle_gamma   90.00
#
_symmetry.space_group_name_H-M   'P 1'
#
loop_
_entity.id
_entity.type
_entity.pdbx_description
1 polymer ?
#
loop_
_entity_poly.entity_id
_entity_poly.type
_entity_poly.pdbx_seq_one_letter_code
_entity_poly.pdbx_strand_id
1 'polypeptide(L)'
;MASTLTSFRAMFYLLWPSETYFERVEDVPDYVVKAVEMFFVLQLIEFFIILYQRKPVPRLNDTFGSVAAGVISRIPKLFFQSIELTTYVWVYNNVHILPRLSWNSPVTYWVTFLGVDLAYYWLHRLAHEVNLFWASHQTHHSAENYNLSTALRQATLQSYISWIFYLPLALVVPPPIFLIHTQMNLLYQFWIHTDVISNLGPFEYILNTPSHHRVHHGRNPYCIDKNYAGVFIVWDRLFGTFAAERNDEPIAYGLIHPIKTFDPIDTQLGHLEYICKQFFKVEGWENKLSLIWKGPGWQPGLPRLGSTNFPEVKFPVRVYHPNVSSELSIYTFSHFLYVLMQYSAVLKYSKNYSTPALLFYTIILIFTLKTFGAIFDQKKHALYYERIRLILMLILPRLTIVQSLFVLQTHLFVQIAILLSFLATFCFTQVAPPENNISDYLSDDDRRRLHFILGDTIPRHLRDDPTLSGTLSLLESLCDQAKISEQDFNCLIHAFNEINCHKNLICVKQTLKSRLTIGQLVLFSFNIVSIFTFIILMVFLTKPKHSMSDILLIKSGNIYGNSASADAFNDAQDRQLTFTDRIVNINAGWTSDTLDYATFLYSNNRSMQHDRATYCYSPYTSKFSLNSDESIIGVTIYTVTRLIDNLYARNGSYLVVG
;
A
#
# COMPACT_ATOMS: atom_id res chain seq x y z
N MET A 1 20.40 19.68 -8.44
CA MET A 1 21.40 18.81 -9.09
C MET A 1 22.59 18.51 -8.19
N ALA A 2 23.33 19.51 -7.69
CA ALA A 2 24.49 19.25 -6.82
C ALA A 2 24.13 18.47 -5.53
N SER A 3 23.04 18.82 -4.83
CA SER A 3 22.58 18.11 -3.64
C SER A 3 22.18 16.66 -3.91
N THR A 4 21.47 16.40 -5.01
CA THR A 4 21.02 15.07 -5.43
C THR A 4 22.20 14.14 -5.73
N LEU A 5 23.22 14.66 -6.43
CA LEU A 5 24.42 13.90 -6.75
C LEU A 5 25.23 13.53 -5.49
N THR A 6 25.32 14.44 -4.51
CA THR A 6 25.93 14.16 -3.22
C THR A 6 25.20 13.04 -2.48
N SER A 7 23.86 13.09 -2.41
CA SER A 7 23.06 12.04 -1.76
C SER A 7 23.27 10.68 -2.43
N PHE A 8 23.26 10.64 -3.77
CA PHE A 8 23.51 9.41 -4.52
C PHE A 8 24.90 8.84 -4.24
N ARG A 9 25.95 9.67 -4.27
CA ARG A 9 27.32 9.22 -3.96
C ARG A 9 27.46 8.72 -2.52
N ALA A 10 26.77 9.35 -1.56
CA ALA A 10 26.76 8.92 -0.17
C ALA A 10 26.20 7.50 0.00
N MET A 11 25.20 7.11 -0.80
CA MET A 11 24.63 5.75 -0.78
C MET A 11 25.61 4.65 -1.20
N PHE A 12 26.71 4.99 -1.86
CA PHE A 12 27.69 4.01 -2.35
C PHE A 12 29.09 4.27 -1.77
N TYR A 13 29.22 5.05 -0.69
CA TYR A 13 30.52 5.45 -0.12
C TYR A 13 31.45 6.14 -1.15
N LEU A 14 30.87 6.86 -2.12
CA LEU A 14 31.61 7.55 -3.18
C LEU A 14 31.94 9.02 -2.87
N LEU A 15 31.80 9.45 -1.61
CA LEU A 15 32.22 10.78 -1.16
C LEU A 15 33.70 10.78 -0.80
N TRP A 16 34.44 11.80 -1.26
CA TRP A 16 35.84 11.94 -0.92
C TRP A 16 36.00 12.38 0.53
N PRO A 17 37.10 11.99 1.22
CA PRO A 17 37.36 12.45 2.58
C PRO A 17 37.30 13.98 2.72
N SER A 18 37.83 14.73 1.75
CA SER A 18 37.79 16.20 1.71
C SER A 18 36.38 16.80 1.66
N GLU A 19 35.38 16.06 1.16
CA GLU A 19 33.97 16.49 1.15
C GLU A 19 33.25 16.20 2.47
N THR A 20 33.92 15.48 3.38
CA THR A 20 33.36 14.96 4.63
C THR A 20 34.14 15.39 5.86
N TYR A 21 35.11 16.29 5.72
CA TYR A 21 35.86 16.83 6.86
C TYR A 21 35.08 17.98 7.49
N PHE A 22 34.42 17.68 8.60
CA PHE A 22 33.73 18.65 9.46
C PHE A 22 34.37 18.64 10.85
N GLU A 23 34.64 19.82 11.38
CA GLU A 23 35.21 19.97 12.72
C GLU A 23 34.16 19.75 13.82
N ARG A 24 32.91 20.17 13.56
CA ARG A 24 31.81 20.11 14.52
C ARG A 24 30.67 19.24 14.00
N VAL A 25 29.92 18.66 14.93
CA VAL A 25 28.83 17.74 14.62
C VAL A 25 27.67 18.47 13.93
N GLU A 26 27.45 19.73 14.29
CA GLU A 26 26.35 20.56 13.77
C GLU A 26 26.55 20.92 12.29
N ASP A 27 27.79 20.88 11.81
CA ASP A 27 28.13 21.17 10.42
C ASP A 27 27.93 19.94 9.51
N VAL A 28 27.79 18.74 10.09
CA VAL A 28 27.59 17.49 9.34
C VAL A 28 26.20 17.48 8.70
N PRO A 29 26.09 17.35 7.37
CA PRO A 29 24.81 17.21 6.71
C PRO A 29 24.07 15.92 7.13
N ASP A 30 22.75 15.99 7.26
CA ASP A 30 21.90 14.79 7.35
C ASP A 30 21.76 14.17 5.95
N TYR A 31 22.70 13.30 5.59
CA TYR A 31 22.72 12.61 4.30
C TYR A 31 21.52 11.67 4.15
N VAL A 32 20.99 11.12 5.26
CA VAL A 32 19.82 10.23 5.23
C VAL A 32 18.58 10.99 4.81
N VAL A 33 18.30 12.14 5.43
CA VAL A 33 17.17 13.00 5.05
C VAL A 33 17.31 13.47 3.60
N LYS A 34 18.52 13.84 3.17
CA LYS A 34 18.79 14.24 1.79
C LYS A 34 18.65 13.10 0.77
N ALA A 35 18.67 11.83 1.19
CA ALA A 35 18.53 10.67 0.32
C ALA A 35 17.08 10.14 0.22
N VAL A 36 16.14 10.64 1.04
CA VAL A 36 14.74 10.19 1.05
C VAL A 36 14.09 10.25 -0.34
N GLU A 37 14.35 11.33 -1.09
CA GLU A 37 13.85 11.46 -2.47
C GLU A 37 14.38 10.34 -3.38
N MET A 38 15.65 9.97 -3.23
CA MET A 38 16.26 8.88 -4.00
C MET A 38 15.67 7.51 -3.64
N PHE A 39 15.28 7.27 -2.39
CA PHE A 39 14.63 6.02 -2.01
C PHE A 39 13.34 5.81 -2.79
N PHE A 40 12.52 6.85 -2.99
CA PHE A 40 11.28 6.76 -3.77
C PHE A 40 11.56 6.59 -5.26
N VAL A 41 12.55 7.32 -5.81
CA VAL A 41 12.96 7.17 -7.21
C VAL A 41 13.44 5.74 -7.49
N LEU A 42 14.28 5.18 -6.62
CA LEU A 42 14.81 3.82 -6.78
C LEU A 42 13.72 2.75 -6.64
N GLN A 43 12.75 2.92 -5.72
CA GLN A 43 11.59 2.04 -5.63
C GLN A 43 10.72 2.08 -6.90
N LEU A 44 10.51 3.26 -7.50
CA LEU A 44 9.81 3.38 -8.77
C LEU A 44 10.56 2.68 -9.91
N ILE A 45 11.89 2.86 -9.96
CA ILE A 45 12.75 2.16 -10.93
C ILE A 45 12.65 0.65 -10.74
N GLU A 46 12.76 0.15 -9.51
CA GLU A 46 12.60 -1.27 -9.19
C GLU A 46 11.23 -1.79 -9.63
N PHE A 47 10.16 -1.05 -9.39
CA PHE A 47 8.81 -1.42 -9.82
C PHE A 47 8.73 -1.58 -11.35
N PHE A 48 9.27 -0.64 -12.14
CA PHE A 48 9.30 -0.76 -13.60
C PHE A 48 10.17 -1.93 -14.09
N ILE A 49 11.29 -2.20 -13.41
CA ILE A 49 12.14 -3.35 -13.71
C ILE A 49 11.39 -4.67 -13.43
N ILE A 50 10.66 -4.77 -12.32
CA ILE A 50 9.83 -5.94 -11.99
C ILE A 50 8.79 -6.20 -13.07
N LEU A 51 8.11 -5.14 -13.54
CA LEU A 51 7.14 -5.24 -14.65
C LEU A 51 7.82 -5.70 -15.95
N TYR A 52 8.98 -5.14 -16.28
CA TYR A 52 9.75 -5.52 -17.47
C TYR A 52 10.22 -6.97 -17.42
N GLN A 53 10.70 -7.43 -16.25
CA GLN A 53 11.14 -8.81 -16.01
C GLN A 53 9.97 -9.79 -15.82
N ARG A 54 8.72 -9.31 -15.79
CA ARG A 54 7.50 -10.10 -15.53
C ARG A 54 7.57 -10.87 -14.20
N LYS A 55 8.25 -10.30 -13.19
CA LYS A 55 8.28 -10.84 -11.82
C LYS A 55 6.97 -10.53 -11.09
N PRO A 56 6.60 -11.31 -10.06
CA PRO A 56 5.44 -11.01 -9.21
C PRO A 56 5.55 -9.61 -8.60
N VAL A 57 4.49 -8.81 -8.74
CA VAL A 57 4.45 -7.45 -8.20
C VAL A 57 4.37 -7.49 -6.68
N PRO A 58 5.20 -6.71 -5.95
CA PRO A 58 5.11 -6.60 -4.50
C PRO A 58 3.72 -6.17 -4.03
N ARG A 59 3.27 -6.74 -2.91
CA ARG A 59 1.95 -6.44 -2.39
C ARG A 59 1.95 -5.08 -1.71
N LEU A 60 0.93 -4.29 -2.01
CA LEU A 60 0.79 -2.93 -1.50
C LEU A 60 0.69 -2.87 0.03
N ASN A 61 0.05 -3.86 0.66
CA ASN A 61 -0.04 -3.97 2.12
C ASN A 61 1.32 -4.26 2.79
N ASP A 62 2.19 -5.05 2.15
CA ASP A 62 3.53 -5.35 2.66
C ASP A 62 4.48 -4.13 2.50
N THR A 63 4.37 -3.40 1.39
CA THR A 63 5.02 -2.09 1.19
C THR A 63 4.56 -1.09 2.25
N PHE A 64 3.25 -1.01 2.50
CA PHE A 64 2.71 -0.19 3.60
C PHE A 64 3.33 -0.57 4.94
N GLY A 65 3.35 -1.86 5.28
CA GLY A 65 3.91 -2.36 6.54
C GLY A 65 5.38 -1.95 6.71
N SER A 66 6.17 -2.04 5.64
CA SER A 66 7.57 -1.64 5.65
C SER A 66 7.76 -0.14 5.88
N VAL A 67 7.06 0.70 5.12
CA VAL A 67 7.18 2.16 5.27
C VAL A 67 6.60 2.63 6.61
N ALA A 68 5.49 2.05 7.07
CA ALA A 68 4.86 2.38 8.34
C ALA A 68 5.78 2.04 9.54
N ALA A 69 6.44 0.88 9.52
CA ALA A 69 7.44 0.55 10.53
C ALA A 69 8.60 1.57 10.53
N GLY A 70 9.07 1.96 9.34
CA GLY A 70 10.07 3.02 9.18
C GLY A 70 9.65 4.35 9.81
N VAL A 71 8.40 4.80 9.57
CA VAL A 71 7.84 6.01 10.19
C VAL A 71 7.84 5.88 11.72
N ILE A 72 7.36 4.76 12.27
CA ILE A 72 7.30 4.53 13.71
C ILE A 72 8.71 4.56 14.34
N SER A 73 9.70 3.95 13.69
CA SER A 73 11.09 3.94 14.17
C SER A 73 11.70 5.34 14.32
N ARG A 74 11.16 6.33 13.61
CA ARG A 74 11.67 7.70 13.57
C ARG A 74 10.90 8.66 14.47
N ILE A 75 9.73 8.29 14.98
CA ILE A 75 8.92 9.10 15.92
C ILE A 75 9.75 9.65 17.10
N PRO A 76 10.63 8.86 17.76
CA PRO A 76 11.43 9.38 18.86
C PRO A 76 12.28 10.62 18.57
N LYS A 77 12.72 10.79 17.32
CA LYS A 77 13.50 11.97 16.89
C LYS A 77 12.71 13.28 16.99
N LEU A 78 11.39 13.22 17.13
CA LEU A 78 10.55 14.40 17.38
C LEU A 78 10.74 14.97 18.79
N PHE A 79 11.17 14.16 19.75
CA PHE A 79 11.20 14.54 21.17
C PHE A 79 12.61 14.68 21.72
N PHE A 80 13.53 13.81 21.30
CA PHE A 80 14.86 13.72 21.90
C PHE A 80 15.93 13.57 20.82
N GLN A 81 17.13 14.08 21.14
CA GLN A 81 18.32 13.82 20.33
C GLN A 81 18.75 12.35 20.47
N SER A 82 19.45 11.83 19.46
CA SER A 82 19.90 10.44 19.46
C SER A 82 20.75 10.10 20.68
N ILE A 83 20.32 9.11 21.48
CA ILE A 83 21.09 8.59 22.62
C ILE A 83 22.47 8.11 22.19
N GLU A 84 22.59 7.58 20.97
CA GLU A 84 23.85 7.14 20.38
C GLU A 84 24.83 8.30 20.25
N LEU A 85 24.43 9.37 19.56
CA LEU A 85 25.31 10.51 19.32
C LEU A 85 25.64 11.24 20.63
N THR A 86 24.66 11.44 21.50
CA THR A 86 24.86 12.12 22.80
C THR A 86 25.84 11.34 23.68
N THR A 87 25.67 10.02 23.79
CA THR A 87 26.57 9.18 24.60
C THR A 87 27.96 9.08 23.97
N TYR A 88 28.03 8.97 22.64
CA TYR A 88 29.30 8.95 21.90
C TYR A 88 30.12 10.23 22.15
N VAL A 89 29.49 11.41 22.02
CA VAL A 89 30.13 12.71 22.29
C VAL A 89 30.56 12.80 23.76
N TRP A 90 29.74 12.33 24.69
CA TRP A 90 30.09 12.32 26.11
C TRP A 90 31.33 11.46 26.39
N VAL A 91 31.41 10.24 25.87
CA VAL A 91 32.60 9.37 26.03
C VAL A 91 33.82 10.03 25.39
N TYR A 92 33.68 10.57 24.18
CA TYR A 92 34.78 11.25 23.48
C TYR A 92 35.30 12.50 24.23
N ASN A 93 34.45 13.22 24.94
CA ASN A 93 34.85 14.41 25.68
C ASN A 93 35.35 14.14 27.11
N ASN A 94 35.05 12.97 27.69
CA ASN A 94 35.34 12.71 29.11
C ASN A 94 36.30 11.52 29.35
N VAL A 95 36.48 10.60 28.39
CA VAL A 95 37.27 9.37 28.59
C VAL A 95 38.55 9.41 27.74
N HIS A 96 39.67 9.83 28.32
CA HIS A 96 40.94 10.09 27.62
C HIS A 96 42.01 9.01 27.89
N ILE A 97 41.72 7.76 27.51
CA ILE A 97 42.65 6.63 27.70
C ILE A 97 43.58 6.38 26.50
N LEU A 98 43.27 6.95 25.33
CA LEU A 98 44.03 6.81 24.08
C LEU A 98 44.21 8.17 23.40
N PRO A 99 45.27 8.37 22.59
CA PRO A 99 45.42 9.57 21.77
C PRO A 99 44.25 9.73 20.77
N ARG A 100 43.72 10.96 20.65
CA ARG A 100 42.64 11.27 19.71
C ARG A 100 43.16 11.39 18.28
N LEU A 101 42.39 10.89 17.32
CA LEU A 101 42.66 11.08 15.90
C LEU A 101 42.18 12.45 15.42
N SER A 102 42.84 13.02 14.43
CA SER A 102 42.44 14.30 13.83
C SER A 102 41.19 14.13 12.94
N TRP A 103 40.23 15.06 13.01
CA TRP A 103 38.98 15.01 12.25
C TRP A 103 39.18 15.16 10.73
N ASN A 104 40.30 15.73 10.30
CA ASN A 104 40.66 16.04 8.90
C ASN A 104 41.76 15.12 8.33
N SER A 105 41.92 13.91 8.86
CA SER A 105 42.95 12.97 8.40
C SER A 105 42.37 11.83 7.56
N PRO A 106 43.00 11.46 6.43
CA PRO A 106 42.62 10.29 5.65
C PRO A 106 42.69 8.98 6.47
N VAL A 107 43.64 8.88 7.41
CA VAL A 107 43.76 7.72 8.29
C VAL A 107 42.52 7.61 9.18
N THR A 108 42.09 8.71 9.78
CA THR A 108 40.86 8.75 10.60
C THR A 108 39.64 8.34 9.78
N TYR A 109 39.54 8.80 8.53
CA TYR A 109 38.44 8.43 7.63
C TYR A 109 38.36 6.91 7.42
N TRP A 110 39.46 6.27 6.99
CA TRP A 110 39.45 4.83 6.73
C TRP A 110 39.30 3.98 7.99
N VAL A 111 39.94 4.37 9.10
CA VAL A 111 39.76 3.71 10.40
C VAL A 111 38.31 3.81 10.86
N THR A 112 37.67 4.97 10.68
CA THR A 112 36.27 5.16 11.07
C THR A 112 35.34 4.36 10.16
N PHE A 113 35.59 4.31 8.85
CA PHE A 113 34.82 3.49 7.93
C PHE A 113 34.83 2.02 8.33
N LEU A 114 36.03 1.43 8.44
CA LEU A 114 36.17 0.02 8.80
C LEU A 114 35.66 -0.26 10.22
N GLY A 115 35.90 0.67 11.15
CA GLY A 115 35.44 0.56 12.53
C GLY A 115 33.92 0.58 12.66
N VAL A 116 33.24 1.49 11.95
CA VAL A 116 31.77 1.57 11.94
C VAL A 116 31.17 0.33 11.28
N ASP A 117 31.73 -0.15 10.17
CA ASP A 117 31.22 -1.35 9.50
C ASP A 117 31.43 -2.62 10.34
N LEU A 118 32.57 -2.74 11.03
CA LEU A 118 32.82 -3.83 11.98
C LEU A 118 31.92 -3.76 13.21
N ALA A 119 31.69 -2.56 13.76
CA ALA A 119 30.75 -2.36 14.86
C ALA A 119 29.32 -2.73 14.45
N TYR A 120 28.91 -2.37 13.22
CA TYR A 120 27.64 -2.78 12.65
C TYR A 120 27.55 -4.31 12.51
N TYR A 121 28.59 -4.99 12.03
CA TYR A 121 28.61 -6.46 11.95
C TYR A 121 28.32 -7.11 13.30
N TRP A 122 28.96 -6.65 14.39
CA TRP A 122 28.72 -7.21 15.73
C TRP A 122 27.35 -6.88 16.30
N LEU A 123 26.88 -5.64 16.08
CA LEU A 123 25.51 -5.25 16.40
C LEU A 123 24.51 -6.19 15.70
N HIS A 124 24.68 -6.37 14.40
CA HIS A 124 23.75 -7.13 13.57
C HIS A 124 23.78 -8.62 13.90
N ARG A 125 24.97 -9.18 14.12
CA ARG A 125 25.14 -10.55 14.60
C ARG A 125 24.43 -10.78 15.94
N LEU A 126 24.63 -9.92 16.93
CA LEU A 126 23.93 -10.06 18.21
C LEU A 126 22.42 -9.80 18.05
N ALA A 127 22.00 -8.98 17.10
CA ALA A 127 20.59 -8.80 16.76
C ALA A 127 19.91 -10.07 16.24
N HIS A 128 20.65 -11.06 15.74
CA HIS A 128 20.11 -12.36 15.37
C HIS A 128 20.36 -13.43 16.45
N GLU A 129 21.53 -13.40 17.10
CA GLU A 129 21.94 -14.45 18.04
C GLU A 129 21.48 -14.26 19.49
N VAL A 130 20.85 -13.12 19.84
CA VAL A 130 20.37 -12.82 21.21
C VAL A 130 18.91 -12.39 21.17
N ASN A 131 18.07 -13.07 21.94
CA ASN A 131 16.61 -12.94 21.88
C ASN A 131 16.11 -11.50 22.13
N LEU A 132 16.71 -10.78 23.08
CA LEU A 132 16.35 -9.36 23.32
C LEU A 132 16.73 -8.46 22.14
N PHE A 133 17.91 -8.64 21.55
CA PHE A 133 18.32 -7.86 20.39
C PHE A 133 17.54 -8.28 19.13
N TRP A 134 17.11 -9.54 19.02
CA TRP A 134 16.19 -10.01 17.99
C TRP A 134 14.82 -9.34 18.08
N ALA A 135 14.32 -9.07 19.29
CA ALA A 135 13.11 -8.26 19.47
C ALA A 135 13.24 -6.87 18.81
N SER A 136 14.47 -6.36 18.73
CA SER A 136 14.78 -5.08 18.08
C SER A 136 15.03 -5.19 16.58
N HIS A 137 15.03 -6.38 15.98
CA HIS A 137 15.44 -6.54 14.59
C HIS A 137 14.48 -7.40 13.77
N GLN A 138 13.73 -8.30 14.40
CA GLN A 138 12.75 -9.17 13.73
C GLN A 138 11.72 -8.41 12.89
N THR A 139 11.36 -7.18 13.29
CA THR A 139 10.50 -6.32 12.47
C THR A 139 11.06 -6.18 11.06
N HIS A 140 12.38 -5.99 10.91
CA HIS A 140 13.04 -5.88 9.61
C HIS A 140 12.88 -7.13 8.75
N HIS A 141 13.02 -8.31 9.35
CA HIS A 141 12.89 -9.62 8.70
C HIS A 141 11.45 -10.08 8.51
N SER A 142 10.46 -9.34 9.01
CA SER A 142 9.06 -9.76 8.97
C SER A 142 8.38 -9.59 7.60
N ALA A 143 9.03 -8.95 6.63
CA ALA A 143 8.50 -8.76 5.28
C ALA A 143 8.49 -10.10 4.52
N GLU A 144 7.37 -10.42 3.87
CA GLU A 144 7.26 -11.65 3.06
C GLU A 144 7.48 -11.37 1.57
N ASN A 145 7.45 -10.11 1.13
CA ASN A 145 8.02 -9.65 -0.14
C ASN A 145 9.37 -8.99 0.10
N TYR A 146 10.36 -9.33 -0.73
CA TYR A 146 11.70 -8.73 -0.66
C TYR A 146 11.91 -7.75 -1.81
N ASN A 147 12.05 -6.46 -1.47
CA ASN A 147 12.24 -5.33 -2.39
C ASN A 147 12.80 -4.13 -1.62
N LEU A 148 13.03 -3.00 -2.30
CA LEU A 148 13.68 -1.83 -1.68
C LEU A 148 12.88 -1.24 -0.51
N SER A 149 11.56 -1.44 -0.46
CA SER A 149 10.77 -1.00 0.70
C SER A 149 11.14 -1.77 1.98
N THR A 150 11.63 -3.01 1.88
CA THR A 150 12.08 -3.82 3.02
C THR A 150 13.18 -3.12 3.81
N ALA A 151 14.06 -2.37 3.14
CA ALA A 151 15.08 -1.53 3.80
C ALA A 151 14.47 -0.51 4.77
N LEU A 152 13.26 -0.04 4.50
CA LEU A 152 12.55 0.95 5.32
C LEU A 152 11.83 0.32 6.52
N ARG A 153 11.70 -1.01 6.57
CA ARG A 153 11.06 -1.74 7.68
C ARG A 153 11.97 -1.75 8.91
N GLN A 154 12.08 -0.61 9.58
CA GLN A 154 12.99 -0.41 10.70
C GLN A 154 12.29 -0.58 12.05
N ALA A 155 13.00 -1.13 13.02
CA ALA A 155 12.49 -1.29 14.37
C ALA A 155 12.85 -0.09 15.25
N THR A 156 11.92 0.35 16.09
CA THR A 156 12.16 1.47 17.01
C THR A 156 13.20 1.12 18.07
N LEU A 157 13.10 -0.08 18.64
CA LEU A 157 13.94 -0.51 19.75
C LEU A 157 15.44 -0.56 19.38
N GLN A 158 15.78 -0.86 18.12
CA GLN A 158 17.17 -0.95 17.67
C GLN A 158 17.93 0.35 17.91
N SER A 159 17.27 1.50 17.70
CA SER A 159 17.89 2.84 17.90
C SER A 159 18.30 3.11 19.36
N TYR A 160 17.80 2.34 20.33
CA TYR A 160 18.07 2.53 21.75
C TYR A 160 19.07 1.54 22.34
N ILE A 161 19.40 0.49 21.60
CA ILE A 161 20.29 -0.56 22.08
C ILE A 161 21.56 -0.71 21.23
N SER A 162 21.60 -0.07 20.05
CA SER A 162 22.74 -0.13 19.12
C SER A 162 23.96 0.67 19.57
N TRP A 163 23.77 1.72 20.37
CA TRP A 163 24.83 2.69 20.67
C TRP A 163 26.07 2.10 21.36
N ILE A 164 25.87 1.03 22.14
CA ILE A 164 26.94 0.35 22.90
C ILE A 164 28.06 -0.15 21.98
N PHE A 165 27.69 -0.65 20.79
CA PHE A 165 28.62 -1.24 19.83
C PHE A 165 29.57 -0.21 19.21
N TYR A 166 29.17 1.06 19.18
CA TYR A 166 29.97 2.15 18.62
C TYR A 166 30.87 2.85 19.64
N LEU A 167 30.64 2.66 20.95
CA LEU A 167 31.42 3.33 22.00
C LEU A 167 32.93 3.06 21.97
N PRO A 168 33.44 1.87 21.58
CA PRO A 168 34.88 1.68 21.46
C PRO A 168 35.54 2.69 20.51
N LEU A 169 34.84 3.12 19.44
CA LEU A 169 35.35 4.13 18.51
C LEU A 169 35.42 5.52 19.18
N ALA A 170 34.50 5.82 20.10
CA ALA A 170 34.48 7.09 20.84
C ALA A 170 35.73 7.32 21.69
N LEU A 171 36.56 6.29 21.91
CA LEU A 171 37.85 6.39 22.59
C LEU A 171 38.96 7.03 21.74
N VAL A 172 38.79 7.11 20.42
CA VAL A 172 39.84 7.67 19.52
C VAL A 172 39.28 8.50 18.37
N VAL A 173 38.08 8.19 17.87
CA VAL A 173 37.49 8.78 16.66
C VAL A 173 36.63 10.01 16.99
N PRO A 174 36.86 11.17 16.34
CA PRO A 174 36.02 12.36 16.49
C PRO A 174 34.53 12.14 16.15
N PRO A 175 33.59 12.75 16.89
CA PRO A 175 32.16 12.58 16.62
C PRO A 175 31.66 12.95 15.20
N PRO A 176 32.16 14.01 14.53
CA PRO A 176 31.66 14.37 13.20
C PRO A 176 31.92 13.28 12.14
N ILE A 177 33.13 12.70 12.12
CA ILE A 177 33.48 11.66 11.16
C ILE A 177 32.76 10.35 11.48
N PHE A 178 32.58 10.02 12.76
CA PHE A 178 31.72 8.92 13.19
C PHE A 178 30.29 9.06 12.63
N LEU A 179 29.67 10.23 12.81
CA LEU A 179 28.30 10.51 12.34
C LEU A 179 28.17 10.41 10.81
N ILE A 180 29.23 10.73 10.07
CA ILE A 180 29.23 10.58 8.60
C ILE A 180 29.24 9.11 8.21
N HIS A 181 30.13 8.31 8.81
CA HIS A 181 30.25 6.90 8.46
C HIS A 181 29.05 6.07 8.92
N THR A 182 28.40 6.39 10.05
CA THR A 182 27.14 5.70 10.43
C THR A 182 26.00 6.00 9.46
N GLN A 183 25.90 7.23 8.95
CA GLN A 183 24.93 7.58 7.92
C GLN A 183 25.21 6.89 6.58
N MET A 184 26.48 6.89 6.12
CA MET A 184 26.83 6.21 4.87
C MET A 184 26.64 4.69 4.98
N ASN A 185 26.90 4.09 6.16
CA ASN A 185 26.69 2.66 6.39
C ASN A 185 25.21 2.31 6.24
N LEU A 186 24.33 3.09 6.89
CA LEU A 186 22.88 2.94 6.77
C LEU A 186 22.41 3.13 5.31
N LEU A 187 22.97 4.12 4.60
CA LEU A 187 22.59 4.41 3.22
C LEU A 187 23.04 3.31 2.24
N TYR A 188 24.23 2.74 2.43
CA TYR A 188 24.71 1.60 1.64
C TYR A 188 23.76 0.41 1.76
N GLN A 189 23.27 0.14 2.97
CA GLN A 189 22.38 -0.98 3.19
C GLN A 189 21.02 -0.84 2.52
N PHE A 190 20.63 0.34 2.01
CA PHE A 190 19.35 0.48 1.30
C PHE A 190 19.30 -0.34 0.01
N TRP A 191 20.29 -0.18 -0.87
CA TRP A 191 20.22 -0.70 -2.25
C TRP A 191 20.40 -2.22 -2.34
N ILE A 192 20.98 -2.84 -1.32
CA ILE A 192 21.13 -4.31 -1.24
C ILE A 192 19.79 -5.03 -0.98
N HIS A 193 18.71 -4.32 -0.65
CA HIS A 193 17.38 -4.91 -0.47
C HIS A 193 16.64 -5.00 -1.81
N THR A 194 17.09 -5.88 -2.70
CA THR A 194 16.37 -6.08 -3.96
C THR A 194 16.49 -7.49 -4.49
N ASP A 195 15.43 -7.96 -5.13
CA ASP A 195 15.40 -9.22 -5.86
C ASP A 195 15.73 -9.04 -7.37
N VAL A 196 15.85 -7.80 -7.86
CA VAL A 196 16.03 -7.57 -9.31
C VAL A 196 17.49 -7.73 -9.78
N ILE A 197 18.45 -7.62 -8.86
CA ILE A 197 19.89 -7.79 -9.12
C ILE A 197 20.31 -9.18 -8.62
N SER A 198 20.63 -10.09 -9.53
CA SER A 198 20.97 -11.47 -9.19
C SER A 198 22.36 -11.60 -8.56
N ASN A 199 23.42 -11.23 -9.27
CA ASN A 199 24.81 -11.43 -8.84
C ASN A 199 25.69 -10.29 -9.36
N LEU A 200 26.69 -9.88 -8.58
CA LEU A 200 27.70 -8.86 -8.96
C LEU A 200 29.09 -9.45 -9.28
N GLY A 201 29.20 -10.77 -9.40
CA GLY A 201 30.42 -11.46 -9.80
C GLY A 201 31.54 -11.26 -8.77
N PRO A 202 32.77 -10.88 -9.18
CA PRO A 202 33.90 -10.75 -8.26
C PRO A 202 33.70 -9.74 -7.11
N PHE A 203 32.79 -8.78 -7.25
CA PHE A 203 32.49 -7.84 -6.16
C PHE A 203 31.92 -8.54 -4.92
N GLU A 204 31.30 -9.71 -5.07
CA GLU A 204 30.73 -10.52 -3.98
C GLU A 204 31.79 -11.17 -3.06
N TYR A 205 33.07 -11.11 -3.42
CA TYR A 205 34.13 -11.52 -2.50
C TYR A 205 34.39 -10.47 -1.40
N ILE A 206 34.09 -9.20 -1.68
CA ILE A 206 34.47 -8.06 -0.84
C ILE A 206 33.24 -7.34 -0.28
N LEU A 207 32.24 -7.07 -1.13
CA LEU A 207 31.07 -6.28 -0.79
C LEU A 207 29.90 -7.18 -0.36
N ASN A 208 29.12 -6.71 0.62
CA ASN A 208 27.77 -7.19 0.83
C ASN A 208 26.91 -6.73 -0.37
N THR A 209 26.18 -7.66 -0.98
CA THR A 209 25.46 -7.47 -2.24
C THR A 209 24.01 -7.92 -2.08
N PRO A 210 23.12 -7.61 -3.05
CA PRO A 210 21.75 -8.12 -3.01
C PRO A 210 21.64 -9.63 -2.84
N SER A 211 22.55 -10.42 -3.45
CA SER A 211 22.56 -11.89 -3.29
C SER A 211 22.80 -12.32 -1.84
N HIS A 212 23.85 -11.79 -1.22
CA HIS A 212 24.16 -12.09 0.18
C HIS A 212 23.03 -11.65 1.12
N HIS A 213 22.44 -10.48 0.85
CA HIS A 213 21.40 -9.92 1.70
C HIS A 213 20.03 -10.58 1.53
N ARG A 214 19.75 -11.18 0.36
CA ARG A 214 18.61 -12.09 0.19
C ARG A 214 18.76 -13.33 1.07
N VAL A 215 19.95 -13.95 1.09
CA VAL A 215 20.23 -15.08 2.00
C VAL A 215 20.01 -14.66 3.44
N HIS A 216 20.54 -13.51 3.83
CA HIS A 216 20.34 -12.97 5.18
C HIS A 216 18.86 -12.81 5.57
N HIS A 217 18.02 -12.35 4.64
CA HIS A 217 16.57 -12.21 4.85
C HIS A 217 15.77 -13.51 4.67
N GLY A 218 16.43 -14.58 4.24
CA GLY A 218 15.81 -15.87 4.02
C GLY A 218 15.54 -16.63 5.32
N ARG A 219 14.42 -17.36 5.35
CA ARG A 219 14.08 -18.29 6.43
C ARG A 219 14.31 -19.76 6.10
N ASN A 220 14.89 -20.04 4.92
CA ASN A 220 15.34 -21.39 4.60
C ASN A 220 16.38 -21.83 5.65
N PRO A 221 16.45 -23.13 6.01
CA PRO A 221 17.38 -23.58 7.04
C PRO A 221 18.85 -23.17 6.83
N TYR A 222 19.33 -23.10 5.57
CA TYR A 222 20.71 -22.68 5.26
C TYR A 222 20.95 -21.16 5.38
N CYS A 223 19.87 -20.37 5.42
CA CYS A 223 19.90 -18.91 5.51
C CYS A 223 19.97 -18.41 6.95
N ILE A 224 19.55 -19.23 7.93
CA ILE A 224 19.46 -18.81 9.33
C ILE A 224 20.85 -18.50 9.88
N ASP A 225 20.97 -17.35 10.56
CA ASP A 225 22.20 -16.89 11.20
C ASP A 225 23.38 -16.74 10.23
N LYS A 226 23.11 -16.14 9.04
CA LYS A 226 24.11 -15.89 7.99
C LYS A 226 24.14 -14.44 7.52
N ASN A 227 25.31 -14.04 7.01
CA ASN A 227 25.55 -12.80 6.26
C ASN A 227 25.15 -11.52 7.02
N TYR A 228 25.80 -11.23 8.15
CA TYR A 228 25.52 -10.08 9.00
C TYR A 228 26.17 -8.76 8.56
N ALA A 229 27.09 -8.78 7.59
CA ALA A 229 27.84 -7.59 7.18
C ALA A 229 26.93 -6.44 6.69
N GLY A 230 27.32 -5.21 7.00
CA GLY A 230 26.68 -4.01 6.44
C GLY A 230 27.19 -3.74 5.02
N VAL A 231 28.48 -3.40 4.92
CA VAL A 231 29.15 -3.04 3.66
C VAL A 231 30.09 -4.13 3.18
N PHE A 232 30.97 -4.66 4.03
CA PHE A 232 31.98 -5.64 3.62
C PHE A 232 31.62 -7.07 4.06
N ILE A 233 31.30 -7.94 3.11
CA ILE A 233 31.02 -9.38 3.37
C ILE A 233 32.25 -10.13 3.92
N VAL A 234 33.43 -9.49 3.86
CA VAL A 234 34.67 -10.00 4.44
C VAL A 234 34.52 -10.35 5.91
N TRP A 235 33.71 -9.61 6.68
CA TRP A 235 33.47 -9.92 8.09
C TRP A 235 32.81 -11.29 8.26
N ASP A 236 31.79 -11.60 7.46
CA ASP A 236 31.14 -12.90 7.49
C ASP A 236 32.08 -14.05 7.10
N ARG A 237 32.98 -13.82 6.16
CA ARG A 237 34.00 -14.80 5.78
C ARG A 237 35.02 -15.02 6.91
N LEU A 238 35.46 -13.94 7.54
CA LEU A 238 36.44 -13.98 8.64
C LEU A 238 35.88 -14.67 9.89
N PHE A 239 34.61 -14.42 10.21
CA PHE A 239 33.97 -14.92 11.43
C PHE A 239 33.10 -16.18 11.19
N GLY A 240 33.13 -16.76 9.98
CA GLY A 240 32.49 -18.03 9.67
C GLY A 240 30.96 -18.00 9.55
N THR A 241 30.38 -16.83 9.27
CA THR A 241 28.93 -16.60 9.14
C THR A 241 28.48 -16.42 7.70
N PHE A 242 29.38 -16.56 6.73
CA PHE A 242 29.05 -16.45 5.30
C PHE A 242 28.24 -17.64 4.78
N ALA A 243 27.22 -17.36 3.97
CA ALA A 243 26.54 -18.31 3.10
C ALA A 243 26.25 -17.69 1.73
N ALA A 244 26.54 -18.42 0.66
CA ALA A 244 26.21 -18.00 -0.69
C ALA A 244 24.74 -18.32 -1.01
N GLU A 245 24.11 -17.53 -1.88
CA GLU A 245 22.80 -17.84 -2.43
C GLU A 245 22.88 -19.10 -3.29
N ARG A 246 21.88 -19.97 -3.14
CA ARG A 246 21.81 -21.26 -3.81
C ARG A 246 20.84 -21.17 -4.99
N ASN A 247 21.32 -21.55 -6.18
CA ASN A 247 20.49 -21.53 -7.39
C ASN A 247 19.46 -22.68 -7.42
N ASP A 248 19.69 -23.73 -6.63
CA ASP A 248 18.85 -24.93 -6.58
C ASP A 248 17.68 -24.82 -5.58
N GLU A 249 17.67 -23.79 -4.73
CA GLU A 249 16.65 -23.59 -3.71
C GLU A 249 16.21 -22.11 -3.67
N PRO A 250 14.97 -21.77 -4.06
CA PRO A 250 14.50 -20.39 -3.99
C PRO A 250 14.40 -19.94 -2.52
N ILE A 251 14.66 -18.66 -2.28
CA ILE A 251 14.60 -18.09 -0.93
C ILE A 251 13.15 -17.79 -0.55
N ALA A 252 12.75 -18.27 0.63
CA ALA A 252 11.53 -17.85 1.28
C ALA A 252 11.83 -16.74 2.29
N TYR A 253 11.08 -15.65 2.22
CA TYR A 253 11.22 -14.50 3.11
C TYR A 253 10.20 -14.52 4.26
N GLY A 254 10.37 -13.60 5.19
CA GLY A 254 9.58 -13.48 6.41
C GLY A 254 10.17 -14.28 7.57
N LEU A 255 9.50 -14.24 8.71
CA LEU A 255 9.94 -15.00 9.90
C LEU A 255 9.65 -16.50 9.74
N ILE A 256 10.41 -17.34 10.46
CA ILE A 256 10.10 -18.77 10.64
C ILE A 256 8.67 -18.95 11.20
N HIS A 257 8.28 -18.06 12.12
CA HIS A 257 6.93 -17.97 12.66
C HIS A 257 6.29 -16.63 12.24
N PRO A 258 5.50 -16.59 11.15
CA PRO A 258 4.92 -15.34 10.65
C PRO A 258 3.98 -14.67 11.66
N ILE A 259 4.07 -13.34 11.78
CA ILE A 259 3.24 -12.52 12.70
C ILE A 259 1.80 -12.37 12.18
N LYS A 260 1.59 -12.52 10.86
CA LYS A 260 0.26 -12.48 10.21
C LYS A 260 -0.55 -11.20 10.54
N THR A 261 0.09 -10.05 10.41
CA THR A 261 -0.54 -8.73 10.60
C THR A 261 0.19 -7.66 9.80
N PHE A 262 -0.54 -6.63 9.37
CA PHE A 262 0.02 -5.38 8.87
C PHE A 262 -0.03 -4.24 9.92
N ASP A 263 -0.39 -4.54 11.17
CA ASP A 263 -0.36 -3.57 12.26
C ASP A 263 1.11 -3.22 12.62
N PRO A 264 1.51 -1.95 12.41
CA PRO A 264 2.89 -1.55 12.61
C PRO A 264 3.27 -1.44 14.10
N ILE A 265 2.33 -1.56 15.04
CA ILE A 265 2.61 -1.66 16.48
C ILE A 265 2.83 -3.10 16.89
N ASP A 266 1.98 -4.01 16.43
CA ASP A 266 2.10 -5.44 16.77
C ASP A 266 3.40 -6.02 16.17
N THR A 267 3.79 -5.57 14.97
CA THR A 267 5.09 -5.95 14.38
C THR A 267 6.28 -5.48 15.22
N GLN A 268 6.20 -4.33 15.91
CA GLN A 268 7.28 -3.79 16.75
C GLN A 268 7.34 -4.46 18.14
N LEU A 269 6.18 -4.74 18.74
CA LEU A 269 6.08 -5.17 20.14
C LEU A 269 5.81 -6.66 20.32
N GLY A 270 5.32 -7.37 19.30
CA GLY A 270 4.87 -8.76 19.42
C GLY A 270 5.94 -9.72 19.95
N HIS A 271 7.20 -9.55 19.54
CA HIS A 271 8.29 -10.39 20.06
C HIS A 271 8.69 -10.05 21.50
N LEU A 272 8.60 -8.78 21.91
CA LEU A 272 8.78 -8.40 23.32
C LEU A 272 7.67 -9.01 24.20
N GLU A 273 6.43 -8.98 23.71
CA GLU A 273 5.30 -9.63 24.40
C GLU A 273 5.55 -11.15 24.53
N TYR A 274 6.07 -11.80 23.49
CA TYR A 274 6.50 -13.20 23.54
C TYR A 274 7.56 -13.42 24.62
N ILE A 275 8.64 -12.64 24.65
CA ILE A 275 9.70 -12.75 25.66
C ILE A 275 9.11 -12.61 27.07
N CYS A 276 8.28 -11.58 27.30
CA CYS A 276 7.62 -11.36 28.59
C CYS A 276 6.76 -12.57 29.00
N LYS A 277 5.94 -13.10 28.09
CA LYS A 277 5.10 -14.28 28.36
C LYS A 277 5.94 -15.52 28.68
N GLN A 278 7.04 -15.75 27.96
CA GLN A 278 7.94 -16.87 28.23
C GLN A 278 8.71 -16.70 29.54
N PHE A 279 9.10 -15.47 29.89
CA PHE A 279 9.83 -15.16 31.12
C PHE A 279 9.07 -15.58 32.38
N PHE A 280 7.74 -15.44 32.38
CA PHE A 280 6.88 -15.89 33.49
C PHE A 280 6.55 -17.39 33.45
N LYS A 281 6.77 -18.07 32.32
CA LYS A 281 6.53 -19.51 32.17
C LYS A 281 7.74 -20.36 32.52
N VAL A 282 8.95 -19.90 32.19
CA VAL A 282 10.18 -20.65 32.45
C VAL A 282 10.54 -20.61 33.94
N GLU A 283 10.81 -21.79 34.50
CA GLU A 283 11.21 -21.93 35.90
C GLU A 283 12.72 -21.73 36.07
N GLY A 284 13.13 -21.13 37.18
CA GLY A 284 14.54 -20.88 37.52
C GLY A 284 15.10 -19.56 36.98
N TRP A 285 15.91 -18.87 37.79
CA TRP A 285 16.45 -17.55 37.44
C TRP A 285 17.49 -17.61 36.31
N GLU A 286 18.25 -18.69 36.23
CA GLU A 286 19.20 -18.92 35.13
C GLU A 286 18.51 -19.10 33.78
N ASN A 287 17.36 -19.80 33.75
CA ASN A 287 16.56 -19.96 32.54
C ASN A 287 15.91 -18.64 32.12
N LYS A 288 15.48 -17.83 33.08
CA LYS A 288 14.98 -16.47 32.84
C LYS A 288 16.02 -15.56 32.21
N LEU A 289 17.25 -15.57 32.73
CA LEU A 289 18.36 -14.82 32.13
C LEU A 289 18.77 -15.39 30.77
N SER A 290 18.79 -16.73 30.64
CA SER A 290 19.06 -17.42 29.38
C SER A 290 18.06 -17.04 28.30
N LEU A 291 16.77 -16.95 28.61
CA LEU A 291 15.74 -16.52 27.67
C LEU A 291 16.02 -15.12 27.09
N ILE A 292 16.63 -14.22 27.87
CA ILE A 292 16.95 -12.86 27.42
C ILE A 292 18.22 -12.84 26.56
N TRP A 293 19.26 -13.55 27.00
CA TRP A 293 20.63 -13.42 26.46
C TRP A 293 21.06 -14.51 25.47
N LYS A 294 20.34 -15.63 25.38
CA LYS A 294 20.55 -16.68 24.38
C LYS A 294 19.70 -16.43 23.14
N GLY A 295 19.84 -17.26 22.11
CA GLY A 295 19.18 -17.05 20.82
C GLY A 295 17.65 -17.11 20.90
N PRO A 296 16.94 -16.56 19.90
CA PRO A 296 15.48 -16.49 19.89
C PRO A 296 14.79 -17.86 19.87
N GLY A 297 15.49 -18.91 19.41
CA GLY A 297 15.03 -20.29 19.45
C GLY A 297 15.39 -21.06 20.73
N TRP A 298 15.99 -20.40 21.74
CA TRP A 298 16.45 -21.08 22.96
C TRP A 298 15.29 -21.51 23.87
N GLN A 299 15.42 -22.71 24.44
CA GLN A 299 14.59 -23.25 25.51
C GLN A 299 15.47 -24.01 26.52
N PRO A 300 15.02 -24.24 27.77
CA PRO A 300 15.79 -25.05 28.73
C PRO A 300 16.24 -26.39 28.13
N GLY A 301 17.54 -26.68 28.23
CA GLY A 301 18.15 -27.88 27.65
C GLY A 301 18.65 -27.76 26.21
N LEU A 302 18.34 -26.68 25.49
CA LEU A 302 18.85 -26.45 24.13
C LEU A 302 20.21 -25.69 24.12
N PRO A 303 21.02 -25.85 23.06
CA PRO A 303 22.25 -25.06 22.82
C PRO A 303 22.00 -23.55 22.80
N ARG A 304 23.05 -22.74 22.92
CA ARG A 304 22.96 -21.25 23.02
C ARG A 304 22.03 -20.61 21.98
N LEU A 305 22.07 -21.02 20.72
CA LEU A 305 21.25 -20.40 19.66
C LEU A 305 19.85 -21.03 19.52
N GLY A 306 19.58 -22.10 20.26
CA GLY A 306 18.37 -22.91 20.14
C GLY A 306 18.61 -24.19 19.34
N SER A 307 17.53 -24.73 18.78
CA SER A 307 17.57 -25.92 17.94
C SER A 307 18.15 -25.61 16.55
N THR A 308 18.97 -26.51 16.01
CA THR A 308 19.42 -26.47 14.61
C THR A 308 18.42 -27.14 13.65
N ASN A 309 17.37 -27.78 14.18
CA ASN A 309 16.34 -28.43 13.38
C ASN A 309 15.25 -27.42 13.03
N PHE A 310 15.53 -26.58 12.03
CA PHE A 310 14.56 -25.63 11.50
C PHE A 310 13.51 -26.33 10.64
N PRO A 311 12.25 -25.85 10.63
CA PRO A 311 11.23 -26.42 9.77
C PRO A 311 11.60 -26.20 8.29
N GLU A 312 11.49 -27.26 7.49
CA GLU A 312 11.69 -27.15 6.05
C GLU A 312 10.65 -26.24 5.40
N VAL A 313 11.10 -25.43 4.44
CA VAL A 313 10.24 -24.56 3.66
C VAL A 313 9.54 -25.37 2.57
N LYS A 314 8.21 -25.41 2.60
CA LYS A 314 7.40 -26.04 1.55
C LYS A 314 7.03 -25.01 0.48
N PHE A 315 7.30 -25.34 -0.78
CA PHE A 315 6.91 -24.54 -1.93
C PHE A 315 5.59 -25.06 -2.56
N PRO A 316 4.72 -24.17 -3.09
CA PRO A 316 4.85 -22.71 -3.10
C PRO A 316 4.66 -22.12 -1.70
N VAL A 317 5.45 -21.09 -1.37
CA VAL A 317 5.37 -20.42 -0.05
C VAL A 317 4.05 -19.68 0.06
N ARG A 318 3.24 -20.05 1.05
CA ARG A 318 2.00 -19.33 1.36
C ARG A 318 2.29 -18.12 2.23
N VAL A 319 2.16 -16.94 1.65
CA VAL A 319 2.29 -15.64 2.34
C VAL A 319 0.96 -15.22 2.97
N TYR A 320 1.01 -14.38 4.01
CA TYR A 320 -0.17 -13.83 4.67
C TYR A 320 -0.84 -12.78 3.78
N HIS A 321 -1.95 -13.15 3.13
CA HIS A 321 -2.65 -12.31 2.15
C HIS A 321 -4.16 -12.25 2.47
N PRO A 322 -4.59 -11.31 3.33
CA PRO A 322 -6.01 -11.04 3.55
C PRO A 322 -6.72 -10.62 2.26
N ASN A 323 -8.00 -10.96 2.13
CA ASN A 323 -8.81 -10.61 0.97
C ASN A 323 -9.30 -9.15 1.09
N VAL A 324 -8.49 -8.20 0.62
CA VAL A 324 -8.81 -6.77 0.58
C VAL A 324 -9.12 -6.38 -0.86
N SER A 325 -10.24 -5.69 -1.10
CA SER A 325 -10.56 -5.23 -2.45
C SER A 325 -9.54 -4.20 -2.96
N SER A 326 -9.39 -4.11 -4.28
CA SER A 326 -8.47 -3.16 -4.91
C SER A 326 -8.83 -1.71 -4.53
N GLU A 327 -10.12 -1.40 -4.45
CA GLU A 327 -10.62 -0.08 -4.11
C GLU A 327 -10.24 0.30 -2.67
N LEU A 328 -10.46 -0.61 -1.71
CA LEU A 328 -10.10 -0.38 -0.32
C LEU A 328 -8.59 -0.28 -0.13
N SER A 329 -7.82 -1.03 -0.92
CA SER A 329 -6.35 -0.94 -0.93
C SER A 329 -5.87 0.42 -1.43
N ILE A 330 -6.44 0.88 -2.54
CA ILE A 330 -6.16 2.19 -3.14
C ILE A 330 -6.56 3.34 -2.20
N TYR A 331 -7.73 3.25 -1.57
CA TYR A 331 -8.20 4.20 -0.56
C TYR A 331 -7.20 4.33 0.58
N THR A 332 -6.88 3.21 1.21
CA THR A 332 -5.95 3.14 2.35
C THR A 332 -4.58 3.71 1.96
N PHE A 333 -4.05 3.33 0.81
CA PHE A 333 -2.75 3.78 0.35
C PHE A 333 -2.71 5.28 0.03
N SER A 334 -3.77 5.82 -0.57
CA SER A 334 -3.86 7.25 -0.87
C SER A 334 -3.86 8.09 0.41
N HIS A 335 -4.63 7.68 1.42
CA HIS A 335 -4.60 8.31 2.74
C HIS A 335 -3.24 8.14 3.43
N PHE A 336 -2.59 6.99 3.26
CA PHE A 336 -1.25 6.75 3.77
C PHE A 336 -0.21 7.71 3.17
N LEU A 337 -0.21 7.91 1.85
CA LEU A 337 0.68 8.88 1.19
C LEU A 337 0.48 10.30 1.74
N TYR A 338 -0.77 10.72 1.96
CA TYR A 338 -1.05 12.01 2.60
C TYR A 338 -0.47 12.09 4.02
N VAL A 339 -0.62 11.05 4.82
CA VAL A 339 -0.05 10.99 6.18
C VAL A 339 1.48 11.06 6.15
N LEU A 340 2.13 10.42 5.18
CA LEU A 340 3.59 10.52 4.99
C LEU A 340 4.04 11.94 4.66
N MET A 341 3.28 12.66 3.81
CA MET A 341 3.56 14.06 3.51
C MET A 341 3.47 14.94 4.77
N GLN A 342 2.42 14.74 5.58
CA GLN A 342 2.26 15.48 6.83
C GLN A 342 3.35 15.14 7.85
N TYR A 343 3.72 13.86 7.94
CA TYR A 343 4.79 13.39 8.81
C TYR A 343 6.14 14.02 8.44
N SER A 344 6.47 14.06 7.15
CA SER A 344 7.69 14.71 6.65
C SER A 344 7.71 16.22 6.99
N ALA A 345 6.58 16.90 6.85
CA ALA A 345 6.45 18.30 7.24
C ALA A 345 6.65 18.51 8.75
N VAL A 346 6.03 17.69 9.60
CA VAL A 346 6.19 17.79 11.06
C VAL A 346 7.63 17.49 11.49
N LEU A 347 8.29 16.49 10.90
CA LEU A 347 9.71 16.23 11.18
C LEU A 347 10.58 17.44 10.85
N LYS A 348 10.38 18.06 9.67
CA LYS A 348 11.17 19.20 9.19
C LYS A 348 10.98 20.44 10.07
N TYR A 349 9.78 20.67 10.58
CA TYR A 349 9.42 21.86 11.34
C TYR A 349 9.20 21.58 12.83
N SER A 350 9.66 20.44 13.35
CA SER A 350 9.39 19.97 14.72
C SER A 350 9.74 20.99 15.80
N LYS A 351 10.82 21.75 15.61
CA LYS A 351 11.27 22.84 16.50
C LYS A 351 10.26 23.98 16.65
N ASN A 352 9.31 24.12 15.74
CA ASN A 352 8.26 25.15 15.78
C ASN A 352 7.00 24.69 16.55
N TYR A 353 6.94 23.43 16.97
CA TYR A 353 5.81 22.88 17.71
C TYR A 353 6.11 22.79 19.20
N SER A 354 5.09 22.94 20.04
CA SER A 354 5.20 22.66 21.46
C SER A 354 5.23 21.14 21.71
N THR A 355 5.85 20.70 22.80
CA THR A 355 5.90 19.27 23.18
C THR A 355 4.51 18.63 23.27
N PRO A 356 3.48 19.26 23.89
CA PRO A 356 2.13 18.70 23.89
C PRO A 356 1.52 18.54 22.49
N ALA A 357 1.80 19.47 21.57
CA ALA A 357 1.33 19.38 20.20
C ALA A 357 1.98 18.21 19.45
N LEU A 358 3.30 18.01 19.64
CA LEU A 358 4.03 16.87 19.07
C LEU A 358 3.54 15.53 19.64
N LEU A 359 3.25 15.46 20.94
CA LEU A 359 2.67 14.28 21.57
C LEU A 359 1.29 13.95 20.99
N PHE A 360 0.42 14.95 20.87
CA PHE A 360 -0.91 14.77 20.29
C PHE A 360 -0.84 14.32 18.83
N TYR A 361 0.02 14.95 18.01
CA TYR A 361 0.28 14.54 16.64
C TYR A 361 0.76 13.09 16.56
N THR A 362 1.71 12.71 17.42
CA THR A 362 2.27 11.35 17.47
C THR A 362 1.21 10.30 17.80
N ILE A 363 0.32 10.58 18.75
CA ILE A 363 -0.79 9.68 19.09
C ILE A 363 -1.72 9.48 17.88
N ILE A 364 -2.08 10.56 17.19
CA ILE A 364 -2.94 10.49 16.00
C ILE A 364 -2.25 9.75 14.85
N LEU A 365 -0.94 9.97 14.65
CA LEU A 365 -0.15 9.27 13.65
C LEU A 365 -0.13 7.77 13.91
N ILE A 366 0.22 7.36 15.14
CA ILE A 366 0.25 5.93 15.53
C ILE A 366 -1.12 5.30 15.36
N PHE A 367 -2.17 5.97 15.84
CA PHE A 367 -3.55 5.49 15.69
C PHE A 367 -3.94 5.34 14.22
N THR A 368 -3.56 6.30 13.37
CA THR A 368 -3.81 6.25 11.92
C THR A 368 -3.13 5.06 11.26
N LEU A 369 -1.85 4.84 11.55
CA LEU A 369 -1.10 3.70 11.01
C LEU A 369 -1.70 2.38 11.49
N LYS A 370 -2.13 2.29 12.75
CA LYS A 370 -2.86 1.14 13.31
C LYS A 370 -4.18 0.89 12.58
N THR A 371 -4.95 1.93 12.27
CA THR A 371 -6.20 1.83 11.50
C THR A 371 -5.95 1.27 10.10
N PHE A 372 -4.93 1.76 9.39
CA PHE A 372 -4.57 1.22 8.07
C PHE A 372 -4.18 -0.26 8.14
N GLY A 373 -3.38 -0.65 9.14
CA GLY A 373 -3.05 -2.05 9.41
C GLY A 373 -4.30 -2.89 9.65
N ALA A 374 -5.25 -2.40 10.46
CA ALA A 374 -6.52 -3.07 10.74
C ALA A 374 -7.40 -3.23 9.49
N ILE A 375 -7.41 -2.25 8.59
CA ILE A 375 -8.09 -2.33 7.29
C ILE A 375 -7.44 -3.40 6.41
N PHE A 376 -6.12 -3.40 6.28
CA PHE A 376 -5.41 -4.42 5.50
C PHE A 376 -5.53 -5.83 6.09
N ASP A 377 -5.66 -5.94 7.41
CA ASP A 377 -5.91 -7.20 8.11
C ASP A 377 -7.38 -7.65 8.10
N GLN A 378 -8.30 -6.83 7.57
CA GLN A 378 -9.75 -7.08 7.62
C GLN A 378 -10.26 -7.33 9.06
N LYS A 379 -9.75 -6.59 10.04
CA LYS A 379 -10.20 -6.71 11.43
C LYS A 379 -11.64 -6.19 11.58
N LYS A 380 -12.45 -6.86 12.40
CA LYS A 380 -13.85 -6.48 12.68
C LYS A 380 -14.04 -5.02 13.13
N HIS A 381 -13.08 -4.50 13.88
CA HIS A 381 -13.12 -3.13 14.42
C HIS A 381 -12.50 -2.07 13.49
N ALA A 382 -12.02 -2.44 12.30
CA ALA A 382 -11.36 -1.52 11.37
C ALA A 382 -12.26 -0.33 10.98
N LEU A 383 -13.54 -0.58 10.72
CA LEU A 383 -14.51 0.47 10.39
C LEU A 383 -14.71 1.48 11.52
N TYR A 384 -14.72 1.00 12.77
CA TYR A 384 -14.85 1.87 13.94
C TYR A 384 -13.60 2.74 14.11
N TYR A 385 -12.41 2.16 13.96
CA TYR A 385 -11.15 2.91 13.98
C TYR A 385 -11.08 3.95 12.87
N GLU A 386 -11.58 3.62 11.68
CA GLU A 386 -11.58 4.52 10.54
C GLU A 386 -12.45 5.76 10.76
N ARG A 387 -13.63 5.59 11.37
CA ARG A 387 -14.50 6.72 11.75
C ARG A 387 -13.80 7.67 12.72
N ILE A 388 -13.20 7.13 13.77
CA ILE A 388 -12.45 7.92 14.75
C ILE A 388 -11.29 8.63 14.06
N ARG A 389 -10.53 7.91 13.22
CA ARG A 389 -9.37 8.44 12.50
C ARG A 389 -9.76 9.63 11.63
N LEU A 390 -10.84 9.52 10.88
CA LEU A 390 -11.32 10.59 10.01
C LEU A 390 -11.75 11.83 10.81
N ILE A 391 -12.43 11.66 11.96
CA ILE A 391 -12.76 12.78 12.87
C ILE A 391 -11.47 13.46 13.37
N LEU A 392 -10.49 12.68 13.85
CA LEU A 392 -9.22 13.21 14.32
C LEU A 392 -8.45 13.94 13.22
N MET A 393 -8.49 13.44 11.99
CA MET A 393 -7.85 14.04 10.82
C MET A 393 -8.49 15.36 10.37
N LEU A 394 -9.76 15.63 10.71
CA LEU A 394 -10.37 16.95 10.51
C LEU A 394 -9.81 18.00 11.49
N ILE A 395 -9.40 17.57 12.69
CA ILE A 395 -8.89 18.44 13.75
C ILE A 395 -7.40 18.74 13.53
N LEU A 396 -6.62 17.76 13.08
CA LEU A 396 -5.15 17.81 12.99
C LEU A 396 -4.58 19.04 12.24
N PRO A 397 -5.10 19.45 11.07
CA PRO A 397 -4.55 20.61 10.33
C PRO A 397 -4.69 21.95 11.07
N ARG A 398 -5.61 22.05 12.04
CA ARG A 398 -5.78 23.26 12.86
C ARG A 398 -4.65 23.44 13.88
N LEU A 399 -3.84 22.40 14.08
CA LEU A 399 -2.70 22.40 15.00
C LEU A 399 -1.36 22.55 14.29
N THR A 400 -1.35 22.46 12.95
CA THR A 400 -0.14 22.63 12.12
C THR A 400 0.03 24.07 11.68
N ILE A 401 1.26 24.59 11.77
CA ILE A 401 1.59 25.94 11.30
C ILE A 401 1.59 25.93 9.77
N VAL A 402 0.52 26.45 9.17
CA VAL A 402 0.41 26.61 7.71
C VAL A 402 1.14 27.88 7.30
N GLN A 403 2.31 27.74 6.67
CA GLN A 403 3.15 28.88 6.28
C GLN A 403 2.87 29.41 4.87
N SER A 404 2.11 28.71 4.02
CA SER A 404 1.86 29.13 2.63
C SER A 404 0.42 28.90 2.16
N LEU A 405 -0.04 29.75 1.24
CA LEU A 405 -1.38 29.70 0.65
C LEU A 405 -1.65 28.38 -0.10
N PHE A 406 -0.61 27.81 -0.73
CA PHE A 406 -0.68 26.50 -1.39
C PHE A 406 -0.94 25.36 -0.39
N VAL A 407 -0.30 25.41 0.78
CA VAL A 407 -0.51 24.44 1.85
C VAL A 407 -1.93 24.57 2.43
N LEU A 408 -2.47 25.79 2.52
CA LEU A 408 -3.85 26.01 2.96
C LEU A 408 -4.88 25.40 2.00
N GLN A 409 -4.72 25.59 0.69
CA GLN A 409 -5.63 25.04 -0.32
C GLN A 409 -5.61 23.50 -0.35
N THR A 410 -4.41 22.92 -0.25
CA THR A 410 -4.25 21.46 -0.18
C THR A 410 -4.85 20.89 1.11
N HIS A 411 -4.69 21.56 2.25
CA HIS A 411 -5.35 21.16 3.50
C HIS A 411 -6.88 21.20 3.40
N LEU A 412 -7.46 22.27 2.86
CA LEU A 412 -8.92 22.39 2.71
C LEU A 412 -9.49 21.28 1.82
N PHE A 413 -8.83 21.01 0.70
CA PHE A 413 -9.22 19.94 -0.22
C PHE A 413 -9.17 18.57 0.46
N VAL A 414 -8.10 18.29 1.21
CA VAL A 414 -7.97 17.02 1.92
C VAL A 414 -9.00 16.92 3.05
N GLN A 415 -9.35 18.01 3.72
CA GLN A 415 -10.44 18.01 4.70
C GLN A 415 -11.80 17.67 4.06
N ILE A 416 -12.07 18.15 2.84
CA ILE A 416 -13.27 17.77 2.09
C ILE A 416 -13.22 16.28 1.74
N ALA A 417 -12.09 15.76 1.27
CA ALA A 417 -11.94 14.33 0.97
C ALA A 417 -12.12 13.45 2.22
N ILE A 418 -11.58 13.86 3.37
CA ILE A 418 -11.76 13.21 4.67
C ILE A 418 -13.23 13.23 5.08
N LEU A 419 -13.91 14.36 4.92
CA LEU A 419 -15.33 14.50 5.24
C LEU A 419 -16.20 13.58 4.36
N LEU A 420 -15.94 13.55 3.05
CA LEU A 420 -16.64 12.66 2.12
C LEU A 420 -16.39 11.18 2.46
N SER A 421 -15.15 10.85 2.83
CA SER A 421 -14.81 9.49 3.28
C SER A 421 -15.55 9.14 4.57
N PHE A 422 -15.63 10.08 5.52
CA PHE A 422 -16.36 9.91 6.76
C PHE A 422 -17.84 9.64 6.50
N LEU A 423 -18.49 10.47 5.66
CA LEU A 423 -19.88 10.29 5.26
C LEU A 423 -20.10 8.93 4.58
N ALA A 424 -19.19 8.52 3.70
CA ALA A 424 -19.23 7.19 3.07
C ALA A 424 -19.24 6.06 4.11
N THR A 425 -18.47 6.17 5.21
CA THR A 425 -18.49 5.16 6.29
C THR A 425 -19.85 4.98 6.95
N PHE A 426 -20.73 5.99 6.99
CA PHE A 426 -22.08 5.87 7.55
C PHE A 426 -23.07 5.24 6.58
N CYS A 427 -22.94 5.56 5.29
CA CYS A 427 -23.67 4.85 4.23
C CYS A 427 -23.37 3.35 4.27
N PHE A 428 -22.13 2.95 4.57
CA PHE A 428 -21.76 1.53 4.68
C PHE A 428 -22.48 0.76 5.81
N THR A 429 -22.66 1.35 7.00
CA THR A 429 -23.36 0.67 8.10
C THR A 429 -24.85 0.48 7.87
N GLN A 430 -25.48 1.29 7.01
CA GLN A 430 -26.90 1.14 6.71
C GLN A 430 -27.17 0.11 5.61
N VAL A 431 -26.14 -0.36 4.90
CA VAL A 431 -26.27 -1.32 3.79
C VAL A 431 -25.69 -2.70 4.15
N ALA A 432 -24.76 -2.78 5.10
CA ALA A 432 -24.21 -4.07 5.57
C ALA A 432 -25.23 -4.83 6.45
N PRO A 433 -25.66 -6.04 6.07
CA PRO A 433 -26.42 -6.89 6.98
C PRO A 433 -25.51 -7.39 8.12
N PRO A 434 -26.07 -7.77 9.27
CA PRO A 434 -25.30 -8.35 10.38
C PRO A 434 -24.54 -9.60 9.93
N GLU A 435 -23.31 -9.77 10.46
CA GLU A 435 -22.32 -10.84 10.20
C GLU A 435 -22.80 -12.26 10.56
N ASN A 436 -23.91 -12.71 10.01
CA ASN A 436 -24.30 -14.09 10.15
C ASN A 436 -23.96 -14.81 8.84
N ASN A 437 -23.15 -15.85 8.98
CA ASN A 437 -22.66 -16.62 7.85
C ASN A 437 -23.89 -17.19 7.12
N ILE A 438 -23.92 -17.16 5.78
CA ILE A 438 -25.09 -17.68 5.03
C ILE A 438 -25.38 -19.14 5.43
N SER A 439 -24.33 -19.87 5.84
CA SER A 439 -24.38 -21.22 6.42
C SER A 439 -25.27 -21.36 7.65
N ASP A 440 -25.35 -20.32 8.48
CA ASP A 440 -26.05 -20.33 9.77
C ASP A 440 -27.58 -20.21 9.58
N TYR A 441 -28.02 -19.89 8.35
CA TYR A 441 -29.41 -19.64 8.00
C TYR A 441 -30.03 -20.68 7.07
N LEU A 442 -29.25 -21.67 6.61
CA LEU A 442 -29.73 -22.74 5.74
C LEU A 442 -29.80 -24.04 6.53
N SER A 443 -31.01 -24.59 6.69
CA SER A 443 -31.19 -25.93 7.23
C SER A 443 -30.64 -26.99 6.26
N ASP A 444 -30.35 -28.20 6.76
CA ASP A 444 -29.91 -29.30 5.89
C ASP A 444 -30.97 -29.73 4.87
N ASP A 445 -32.25 -29.37 5.08
CA ASP A 445 -33.32 -29.57 4.09
C ASP A 445 -33.26 -28.51 2.98
N ASP A 446 -33.04 -27.24 3.34
CA ASP A 446 -32.86 -26.15 2.37
C ASP A 446 -31.64 -26.37 1.47
N ARG A 447 -30.53 -26.88 2.04
CA ARG A 447 -29.31 -27.22 1.31
C ARG A 447 -29.54 -28.30 0.26
N ARG A 448 -30.32 -29.33 0.60
CA ARG A 448 -30.69 -30.41 -0.32
C ARG A 448 -31.64 -29.94 -1.42
N ARG A 449 -32.60 -29.07 -1.11
CA ARG A 449 -33.49 -28.46 -2.10
C ARG A 449 -32.75 -27.54 -3.06
N LEU A 450 -31.83 -26.70 -2.56
CA LEU A 450 -31.00 -25.84 -3.40
C LEU A 450 -30.15 -26.67 -4.38
N HIS A 451 -29.57 -27.78 -3.90
CA HIS A 451 -28.80 -28.70 -4.73
C HIS A 451 -29.67 -29.35 -5.82
N PHE A 452 -30.92 -29.70 -5.49
CA PHE A 452 -31.87 -30.24 -6.46
C PHE A 452 -32.29 -29.22 -7.53
N ILE A 453 -32.52 -27.96 -7.13
CA ILE A 453 -32.94 -26.88 -8.04
C ILE A 453 -31.77 -26.41 -8.93
N LEU A 454 -30.55 -26.31 -8.38
CA LEU A 454 -29.38 -25.85 -9.11
C LEU A 454 -28.79 -26.92 -10.05
N GLY A 455 -29.14 -28.19 -9.89
CA GLY A 455 -29.05 -29.25 -10.91
C GLY A 455 -27.80 -29.25 -11.83
N ASP A 456 -28.04 -29.41 -13.14
CA ASP A 456 -27.01 -29.51 -14.19
C ASP A 456 -26.32 -28.16 -14.55
N THR A 457 -26.77 -27.06 -13.95
CA THR A 457 -26.22 -25.71 -14.16
C THR A 457 -24.86 -25.49 -13.48
N ILE A 458 -24.46 -26.38 -12.57
CA ILE A 458 -23.18 -26.35 -11.85
C ILE A 458 -22.14 -27.21 -12.61
N PRO A 459 -20.87 -26.75 -12.75
CA PRO A 459 -19.79 -27.54 -13.34
C PRO A 459 -19.64 -28.93 -12.69
N ARG A 460 -19.52 -30.01 -13.48
CA ARG A 460 -19.49 -31.42 -13.00
C ARG A 460 -18.53 -31.69 -11.83
N HIS A 461 -17.35 -31.09 -11.83
CA HIS A 461 -16.35 -31.28 -10.76
C HIS A 461 -16.78 -30.74 -9.38
N LEU A 462 -17.76 -29.83 -9.32
CA LEU A 462 -18.36 -29.32 -8.07
C LEU A 462 -19.62 -30.09 -7.66
N ARG A 463 -20.27 -30.75 -8.63
CA ARG A 463 -21.44 -31.60 -8.43
C ARG A 463 -21.08 -32.97 -7.84
N ASP A 464 -19.90 -33.49 -8.16
CA ASP A 464 -19.48 -34.85 -7.82
C ASP A 464 -18.67 -34.93 -6.49
N ASP A 465 -18.62 -33.86 -5.69
CA ASP A 465 -17.99 -33.87 -4.37
C ASP A 465 -18.88 -34.61 -3.34
N PRO A 466 -18.42 -35.74 -2.77
CA PRO A 466 -19.23 -36.63 -1.93
C PRO A 466 -19.56 -36.06 -0.54
N THR A 467 -19.05 -34.89 -0.17
CA THR A 467 -19.26 -34.30 1.17
C THR A 467 -20.50 -33.43 1.30
N LEU A 468 -21.29 -33.21 0.23
CA LEU A 468 -22.43 -32.28 0.23
C LEU A 468 -22.05 -30.84 0.66
N SER A 469 -20.75 -30.52 0.64
CA SER A 469 -20.19 -29.18 0.86
C SER A 469 -20.27 -28.29 -0.41
N GLY A 470 -20.62 -28.89 -1.55
CA GLY A 470 -20.61 -28.28 -2.87
C GLY A 470 -21.43 -27.01 -2.98
N THR A 471 -22.66 -26.95 -2.43
CA THR A 471 -23.50 -25.74 -2.53
C THR A 471 -22.98 -24.57 -1.69
N LEU A 472 -22.40 -24.86 -0.53
CA LEU A 472 -21.86 -23.85 0.38
C LEU A 472 -20.49 -23.36 -0.10
N SER A 473 -19.61 -24.30 -0.49
CA SER A 473 -18.34 -24.00 -1.15
C SER A 473 -18.56 -23.28 -2.48
N LEU A 474 -19.63 -23.60 -3.22
CA LEU A 474 -20.04 -22.87 -4.42
C LEU A 474 -20.54 -21.47 -4.07
N LEU A 475 -21.39 -21.28 -3.07
CA LEU A 475 -21.85 -19.95 -2.65
C LEU A 475 -20.70 -19.09 -2.10
N GLU A 476 -19.81 -19.67 -1.29
CA GLU A 476 -18.60 -19.05 -0.78
C GLU A 476 -17.62 -18.76 -1.92
N SER A 477 -17.39 -19.69 -2.85
CA SER A 477 -16.56 -19.49 -4.05
C SER A 477 -17.17 -18.46 -5.01
N LEU A 478 -18.49 -18.41 -5.17
CA LEU A 478 -19.18 -17.41 -5.97
C LEU A 478 -19.12 -16.02 -5.28
N CYS A 479 -19.13 -15.97 -3.95
CA CYS A 479 -18.95 -14.73 -3.19
C CYS A 479 -17.48 -14.27 -3.10
N ASP A 480 -16.52 -15.19 -3.18
CA ASP A 480 -15.07 -14.91 -3.15
C ASP A 480 -14.50 -14.64 -4.55
N GLN A 481 -15.07 -15.23 -5.60
CA GLN A 481 -14.69 -14.97 -6.98
C GLN A 481 -15.57 -13.85 -7.54
N ALA A 482 -14.98 -12.67 -7.78
CA ALA A 482 -15.62 -11.50 -8.37
C ALA A 482 -16.09 -11.67 -9.84
N LYS A 483 -16.74 -12.78 -10.19
CA LYS A 483 -17.19 -13.14 -11.56
C LYS A 483 -18.53 -13.88 -11.58
N ILE A 484 -19.53 -13.43 -10.82
CA ILE A 484 -20.91 -13.89 -11.05
C ILE A 484 -21.48 -13.03 -12.19
N SER A 485 -21.85 -13.64 -13.33
CA SER A 485 -22.57 -12.92 -14.39
C SER A 485 -23.98 -12.54 -13.92
N GLU A 486 -24.62 -11.53 -14.52
CA GLU A 486 -26.02 -11.17 -14.20
C GLU A 486 -26.98 -12.36 -14.40
N GLN A 487 -26.62 -13.26 -15.31
CA GLN A 487 -27.36 -14.49 -15.60
C GLN A 487 -27.24 -15.52 -14.46
N ASP A 488 -26.04 -15.72 -13.92
CA ASP A 488 -25.81 -16.57 -12.73
C ASP A 488 -26.48 -15.99 -11.48
N PHE A 489 -26.51 -14.66 -11.36
CA PHE A 489 -27.21 -13.94 -10.30
C PHE A 489 -28.73 -14.17 -10.35
N ASN A 490 -29.34 -14.03 -11.52
CA ASN A 490 -30.77 -14.26 -11.70
C ASN A 490 -31.14 -15.73 -11.45
N CYS A 491 -30.26 -16.66 -11.81
CA CYS A 491 -30.45 -18.09 -11.53
C CYS A 491 -30.43 -18.39 -10.03
N LEU A 492 -29.48 -17.82 -9.28
CA LEU A 492 -29.42 -17.92 -7.82
C LEU A 492 -30.65 -17.30 -7.14
N ILE A 493 -31.07 -16.11 -7.56
CA ILE A 493 -32.28 -15.45 -7.05
C ILE A 493 -33.52 -16.30 -7.28
N HIS A 494 -33.64 -16.91 -8.47
CA HIS A 494 -34.73 -17.83 -8.80
C HIS A 494 -34.71 -19.07 -7.90
N ALA A 495 -33.55 -19.69 -7.70
CA ALA A 495 -33.39 -20.85 -6.84
C ALA A 495 -33.74 -20.55 -5.36
N PHE A 496 -33.34 -19.38 -4.84
CA PHE A 496 -33.69 -18.94 -3.49
C PHE A 496 -35.17 -18.58 -3.34
N ASN A 497 -35.82 -18.09 -4.40
CA ASN A 497 -37.26 -17.84 -4.42
C ASN A 497 -38.07 -19.14 -4.42
N GLU A 498 -37.63 -20.17 -5.15
CA GLU A 498 -38.30 -21.47 -5.21
C GLU A 498 -38.30 -22.21 -3.87
N ILE A 499 -37.23 -22.11 -3.08
CA ILE A 499 -37.20 -22.70 -1.72
C ILE A 499 -37.98 -21.88 -0.68
N ASN A 500 -38.67 -20.82 -1.09
CA ASN A 500 -39.53 -19.98 -0.25
C ASN A 500 -38.81 -19.38 0.98
N CYS A 501 -37.49 -19.16 0.86
CA CYS A 501 -36.65 -18.72 1.96
C CYS A 501 -36.53 -17.18 1.99
N HIS A 502 -37.67 -16.50 2.18
CA HIS A 502 -37.77 -15.04 2.03
C HIS A 502 -36.88 -14.22 2.98
N LYS A 503 -36.58 -14.71 4.19
CA LYS A 503 -35.63 -14.06 5.12
C LYS A 503 -34.19 -14.06 4.58
N ASN A 504 -33.82 -15.08 3.80
CA ASN A 504 -32.45 -15.29 3.33
C ASN A 504 -32.16 -14.56 2.02
N LEU A 505 -33.16 -14.39 1.15
CA LEU A 505 -33.05 -13.57 -0.06
C LEU A 505 -32.76 -12.10 0.25
N ILE A 506 -33.32 -11.57 1.36
CA ILE A 506 -33.06 -10.20 1.82
C ILE A 506 -31.62 -10.07 2.30
N CYS A 507 -31.10 -11.04 3.05
CA CYS A 507 -29.72 -11.06 3.53
C CYS A 507 -28.70 -11.19 2.38
N VAL A 508 -28.95 -12.08 1.42
CA VAL A 508 -28.11 -12.23 0.21
C VAL A 508 -28.15 -10.96 -0.65
N LYS A 509 -29.34 -10.38 -0.88
CA LYS A 509 -29.49 -9.09 -1.58
C LYS A 509 -28.78 -7.95 -0.83
N GLN A 510 -28.86 -7.87 0.50
CA GLN A 510 -28.18 -6.83 1.28
C GLN A 510 -26.65 -7.03 1.31
N THR A 511 -26.18 -8.27 1.43
CA THR A 511 -24.75 -8.61 1.43
C THR A 511 -24.11 -8.27 0.08
N LEU A 512 -24.81 -8.50 -1.02
CA LEU A 512 -24.31 -8.19 -2.36
C LEU A 512 -24.48 -6.70 -2.73
N LYS A 513 -25.56 -6.05 -2.28
CA LYS A 513 -25.81 -4.61 -2.49
C LYS A 513 -24.83 -3.73 -1.70
N SER A 514 -24.37 -4.18 -0.53
CA SER A 514 -23.30 -3.52 0.25
C SER A 514 -21.93 -3.60 -0.43
N ARG A 515 -21.63 -4.71 -1.12
CA ARG A 515 -20.38 -4.87 -1.89
C ARG A 515 -20.35 -4.02 -3.17
N LEU A 516 -21.48 -3.87 -3.86
CA LEU A 516 -21.63 -2.96 -5.02
C LEU A 516 -21.50 -1.48 -4.65
N THR A 517 -21.94 -1.07 -3.45
CA THR A 517 -21.80 0.32 -2.97
C THR A 517 -20.38 0.65 -2.52
N ILE A 518 -19.58 -0.33 -2.07
CA ILE A 518 -18.15 -0.14 -1.72
C ILE A 518 -17.35 0.26 -2.94
N GLY A 519 -17.48 -0.49 -4.05
CA GLY A 519 -16.78 -0.17 -5.29
C GLY A 519 -17.18 1.20 -5.83
N GLN A 520 -18.48 1.52 -5.84
CA GLN A 520 -19.02 2.75 -6.42
C GLN A 520 -18.68 4.02 -5.64
N LEU A 521 -18.69 3.99 -4.31
CA LEU A 521 -18.34 5.15 -3.48
C LEU A 521 -16.83 5.36 -3.34
N VAL A 522 -16.04 4.28 -3.31
CA VAL A 522 -14.58 4.42 -3.37
C VAL A 522 -14.15 4.91 -4.76
N LEU A 523 -14.79 4.46 -5.85
CA LEU A 523 -14.62 5.06 -7.18
C LEU A 523 -15.03 6.54 -7.19
N PHE A 524 -16.03 6.95 -6.41
CA PHE A 524 -16.46 8.36 -6.33
C PHE A 524 -15.41 9.24 -5.61
N SER A 525 -14.88 8.80 -4.46
CA SER A 525 -13.77 9.49 -3.79
C SER A 525 -12.46 9.41 -4.59
N PHE A 526 -12.23 8.30 -5.29
CA PHE A 526 -11.07 8.11 -6.18
C PHE A 526 -11.13 8.97 -7.43
N ASN A 527 -12.31 9.18 -8.02
CA ASN A 527 -12.49 10.09 -9.15
C ASN A 527 -12.21 11.54 -8.72
N ILE A 528 -12.63 11.95 -7.51
CA ILE A 528 -12.29 13.27 -6.98
C ILE A 528 -10.77 13.40 -6.73
N VAL A 529 -10.11 12.37 -6.19
CA VAL A 529 -8.66 12.44 -5.95
C VAL A 529 -7.84 12.32 -7.25
N SER A 530 -8.25 11.49 -8.21
CA SER A 530 -7.54 11.23 -9.48
C SER A 530 -7.67 12.38 -10.48
N ILE A 531 -8.87 12.96 -10.64
CA ILE A 531 -9.09 14.15 -11.46
C ILE A 531 -8.21 15.30 -10.93
N PHE A 532 -8.06 15.43 -9.61
CA PHE A 532 -7.28 16.51 -9.04
C PHE A 532 -5.77 16.23 -8.97
N THR A 533 -5.35 14.97 -8.86
CA THR A 533 -3.93 14.59 -9.04
C THR A 533 -3.49 14.91 -10.47
N PHE A 534 -4.36 14.67 -11.46
CA PHE A 534 -4.14 15.08 -12.85
C PHE A 534 -4.08 16.62 -13.01
N ILE A 535 -4.93 17.38 -12.31
CA ILE A 535 -4.88 18.85 -12.28
C ILE A 535 -3.60 19.35 -11.61
N ILE A 536 -3.16 18.75 -10.50
CA ILE A 536 -1.89 19.10 -9.83
C ILE A 536 -0.71 18.79 -10.73
N LEU A 537 -0.72 17.64 -11.43
CA LEU A 537 0.31 17.27 -12.40
C LEU A 537 0.34 18.27 -13.56
N MET A 538 -0.83 18.69 -14.07
CA MET A 538 -0.96 19.73 -15.10
C MET A 538 -0.42 21.08 -14.62
N VAL A 539 -0.75 21.51 -13.40
CA VAL A 539 -0.27 22.77 -12.79
C VAL A 539 1.25 22.75 -12.56
N PHE A 540 1.83 21.59 -12.22
CA PHE A 540 3.30 21.43 -12.10
C PHE A 540 4.01 21.41 -13.46
N LEU A 541 3.35 20.93 -14.52
CA LEU A 541 3.90 20.85 -15.87
C LEU A 541 3.73 22.15 -16.66
N THR A 542 2.75 22.99 -16.32
CA THR A 542 2.57 24.31 -16.94
C THR A 542 3.38 25.38 -16.21
N LYS A 543 4.56 25.74 -16.74
CA LYS A 543 5.15 27.05 -16.43
C LYS A 543 4.16 28.14 -16.87
N PRO A 544 3.93 29.21 -16.09
CA PRO A 544 3.00 30.26 -16.47
C PRO A 544 3.63 31.10 -17.59
N LYS A 545 3.35 30.73 -18.83
CA LYS A 545 3.36 31.66 -19.95
C LYS A 545 2.00 31.50 -20.62
N HIS A 546 1.31 32.63 -20.76
CA HIS A 546 -0.04 32.81 -21.32
C HIS A 546 -1.16 32.93 -20.27
N SER A 547 -1.84 34.08 -20.35
CA SER A 547 -2.96 34.50 -19.53
C SER A 547 -4.21 33.69 -19.84
N MET A 548 -4.97 33.33 -18.80
CA MET A 548 -6.34 32.82 -18.91
C MET A 548 -7.25 33.91 -19.47
N SER A 549 -7.49 33.90 -20.78
CA SER A 549 -8.61 34.67 -21.37
C SER A 549 -9.31 33.98 -22.55
N ASP A 550 -8.96 32.74 -22.92
CA ASP A 550 -9.58 32.08 -24.08
C ASP A 550 -10.14 30.68 -23.76
N ILE A 551 -11.29 30.63 -23.09
CA ILE A 551 -12.17 29.44 -22.96
C ILE A 551 -13.59 30.01 -22.75
N LEU A 552 -14.66 29.82 -23.53
CA LEU A 552 -15.09 28.80 -24.50
C LEU A 552 -16.21 29.44 -25.35
N LEU A 553 -16.02 29.57 -26.66
CA LEU A 553 -17.11 29.77 -27.63
C LEU A 553 -17.51 28.39 -28.15
N ILE A 554 -18.75 27.98 -27.86
CA ILE A 554 -19.31 26.65 -28.17
C ILE A 554 -19.48 26.51 -29.69
N LYS A 555 -18.88 25.47 -30.27
CA LYS A 555 -18.97 25.11 -31.69
C LYS A 555 -19.89 23.90 -31.84
N SER A 556 -20.93 23.99 -32.67
CA SER A 556 -21.83 22.90 -33.03
C SER A 556 -21.10 21.80 -33.83
N GLY A 557 -21.45 20.53 -33.61
CA GLY A 557 -21.02 19.40 -34.46
C GLY A 557 -20.30 18.21 -33.80
N ASN A 558 -20.24 18.12 -32.46
CA ASN A 558 -19.62 16.97 -31.78
C ASN A 558 -20.67 15.98 -31.23
N ILE A 559 -20.36 14.68 -31.27
CA ILE A 559 -21.15 13.63 -30.62
C ILE A 559 -20.90 13.68 -29.11
N TYR A 560 -21.97 13.64 -28.31
CA TYR A 560 -21.89 13.69 -26.86
C TYR A 560 -22.06 12.28 -26.25
N GLY A 561 -21.01 11.74 -25.63
CA GLY A 561 -21.00 10.41 -24.99
C GLY A 561 -19.66 9.66 -25.19
N ASN A 562 -19.48 8.50 -24.53
CA ASN A 562 -18.29 7.65 -24.70
C ASN A 562 -18.49 6.69 -25.89
N SER A 563 -17.96 7.01 -27.08
CA SER A 563 -18.29 6.37 -28.37
C SER A 563 -17.31 5.26 -28.81
N ALA A 564 -16.86 4.42 -27.87
CA ALA A 564 -16.01 3.28 -28.20
C ALA A 564 -16.82 2.17 -28.91
N SER A 565 -17.00 2.31 -30.23
CA SER A 565 -17.66 1.40 -31.19
C SER A 565 -19.20 1.44 -31.28
N ALA A 566 -19.74 2.19 -32.26
CA ALA A 566 -21.11 2.07 -32.74
C ALA A 566 -21.30 2.72 -34.14
N ASP A 567 -22.35 2.29 -34.86
CA ASP A 567 -22.79 2.86 -36.13
C ASP A 567 -23.29 4.31 -35.92
N ALA A 568 -22.77 5.25 -36.72
CA ALA A 568 -23.19 6.65 -36.68
C ALA A 568 -24.32 6.88 -37.69
N PHE A 569 -25.36 7.59 -37.28
CA PHE A 569 -26.52 7.93 -38.14
C PHE A 569 -26.65 9.45 -38.28
N ASN A 570 -27.05 9.94 -39.46
CA ASN A 570 -27.27 11.35 -39.72
C ASN A 570 -28.54 11.52 -40.59
N ASP A 571 -29.68 11.78 -39.94
CA ASP A 571 -30.99 11.86 -40.60
C ASP A 571 -31.04 12.91 -41.73
N ALA A 572 -30.32 14.03 -41.59
CA ALA A 572 -30.30 15.08 -42.62
C ALA A 572 -29.63 14.59 -43.90
N GLN A 573 -28.52 13.85 -43.76
CA GLN A 573 -27.75 13.32 -44.89
C GLN A 573 -28.41 12.04 -45.48
N ASP A 574 -28.90 11.15 -44.62
CA ASP A 574 -29.45 9.84 -45.01
C ASP A 574 -30.82 9.95 -45.68
N ARG A 575 -31.58 11.02 -45.41
CA ARG A 575 -32.92 11.25 -45.97
C ARG A 575 -33.04 12.52 -46.79
N GLN A 576 -31.95 13.16 -47.19
CA GLN A 576 -31.95 14.39 -48.00
C GLN A 576 -32.94 15.44 -47.46
N LEU A 577 -32.91 15.67 -46.14
CA LEU A 577 -33.75 16.70 -45.54
C LEU A 577 -33.27 18.08 -45.99
N THR A 578 -34.22 18.98 -46.21
CA THR A 578 -33.94 20.37 -46.60
C THR A 578 -34.04 21.29 -45.39
N PHE A 579 -33.46 22.49 -45.47
CA PHE A 579 -33.52 23.48 -44.37
C PHE A 579 -34.94 23.89 -43.95
N THR A 580 -35.96 23.56 -44.75
CA THR A 580 -37.37 23.82 -44.45
C THR A 580 -38.06 22.68 -43.71
N ASP A 581 -37.45 21.49 -43.65
CA ASP A 581 -38.01 20.33 -42.96
C ASP A 581 -37.74 20.43 -41.46
N ARG A 582 -38.81 20.49 -40.66
CA ARG A 582 -38.73 20.65 -39.20
C ARG A 582 -39.16 19.37 -38.49
N ILE A 583 -38.62 19.13 -37.30
CA ILE A 583 -39.12 18.06 -36.42
C ILE A 583 -40.50 18.48 -35.92
N VAL A 584 -41.48 17.58 -36.05
CA VAL A 584 -42.87 17.78 -35.63
C VAL A 584 -43.24 16.83 -34.49
N ASN A 585 -42.68 15.62 -34.46
CA ASN A 585 -42.85 14.72 -33.31
C ASN A 585 -41.53 14.02 -32.94
N ILE A 586 -41.37 13.76 -31.66
CA ILE A 586 -40.34 12.90 -31.09
C ILE A 586 -41.03 11.81 -30.28
N ASN A 587 -40.79 10.55 -30.62
CA ASN A 587 -41.18 9.42 -29.78
C ASN A 587 -39.93 8.82 -29.15
N ALA A 588 -39.98 8.46 -27.89
CA ALA A 588 -38.87 7.86 -27.15
C ALA A 588 -39.36 6.63 -26.38
N GLY A 589 -38.64 5.52 -26.48
CA GLY A 589 -38.88 4.30 -25.71
C GLY A 589 -37.85 4.12 -24.61
N TRP A 590 -38.31 3.65 -23.45
CA TRP A 590 -37.50 3.54 -22.25
C TRP A 590 -37.67 2.18 -21.56
N THR A 591 -36.58 1.65 -21.00
CA THR A 591 -36.59 0.58 -19.99
C THR A 591 -36.05 1.14 -18.69
N SER A 592 -36.88 1.16 -17.64
CA SER A 592 -36.56 1.83 -16.37
C SER A 592 -36.12 3.29 -16.58
N ASP A 593 -34.81 3.56 -16.50
CA ASP A 593 -34.23 4.91 -16.55
C ASP A 593 -33.30 5.11 -17.78
N THR A 594 -33.30 4.18 -18.75
CA THR A 594 -32.46 4.27 -19.96
C THR A 594 -33.29 4.45 -21.22
N LEU A 595 -32.84 5.33 -22.12
CA LEU A 595 -33.42 5.53 -23.44
C LEU A 595 -32.99 4.38 -24.38
N ASP A 596 -33.94 3.60 -24.86
CA ASP A 596 -33.70 2.45 -25.74
C ASP A 596 -33.75 2.84 -27.22
N TYR A 597 -34.70 3.71 -27.55
CA TYR A 597 -34.87 4.23 -28.89
C TYR A 597 -35.46 5.62 -28.89
N ALA A 598 -35.21 6.33 -29.99
CA ALA A 598 -35.96 7.53 -30.32
C ALA A 598 -36.30 7.57 -31.81
N THR A 599 -37.47 8.13 -32.11
CA THR A 599 -38.00 8.31 -33.44
C THR A 599 -38.33 9.78 -33.66
N PHE A 600 -37.76 10.37 -34.70
CA PHE A 600 -38.11 11.73 -35.12
C PHE A 600 -39.07 11.67 -36.32
N LEU A 601 -40.14 12.46 -36.26
CA LEU A 601 -41.04 12.70 -37.40
C LEU A 601 -40.83 14.13 -37.88
N TYR A 602 -40.60 14.29 -39.18
CA TYR A 602 -40.40 15.58 -39.83
C TYR A 602 -41.67 16.05 -40.53
N SER A 603 -41.76 17.36 -40.80
CA SER A 603 -42.91 18.02 -41.44
C SER A 603 -43.24 17.48 -42.84
N ASN A 604 -42.29 16.82 -43.50
CA ASN A 604 -42.48 16.12 -44.77
C ASN A 604 -42.98 14.67 -44.62
N ASN A 605 -43.49 14.30 -43.44
CA ASN A 605 -43.96 12.95 -43.08
C ASN A 605 -42.91 11.83 -43.15
N ARG A 606 -41.62 12.16 -43.17
CA ARG A 606 -40.56 11.16 -43.01
C ARG A 606 -40.31 10.90 -41.52
N SER A 607 -40.16 9.63 -41.13
CA SER A 607 -39.71 9.25 -39.80
C SER A 607 -38.56 8.25 -39.85
N MET A 608 -37.73 8.25 -38.81
CA MET A 608 -36.67 7.26 -38.60
C MET A 608 -36.60 6.88 -37.14
N GLN A 609 -36.58 5.57 -36.86
CA GLN A 609 -36.43 5.01 -35.52
C GLN A 609 -34.99 4.54 -35.35
N HIS A 610 -34.34 5.02 -34.30
CA HIS A 610 -32.97 4.67 -33.95
C HIS A 610 -33.01 3.74 -32.73
N ASP A 611 -32.87 2.42 -32.94
CA ASP A 611 -33.02 1.38 -31.91
C ASP A 611 -31.69 0.78 -31.49
N ARG A 612 -31.52 0.47 -30.20
CA ARG A 612 -30.53 -0.50 -29.73
C ARG A 612 -30.79 -1.86 -30.41
N ALA A 613 -29.87 -2.35 -31.24
CA ALA A 613 -30.04 -3.63 -31.90
C ALA A 613 -30.37 -4.72 -30.86
N THR A 614 -31.46 -5.47 -31.10
CA THR A 614 -31.90 -6.73 -30.44
C THR A 614 -33.04 -6.72 -29.40
N TYR A 615 -33.72 -5.61 -29.07
CA TYR A 615 -34.89 -5.68 -28.15
C TYR A 615 -36.08 -4.83 -28.60
N CYS A 616 -37.14 -5.47 -29.08
CA CYS A 616 -38.38 -4.80 -29.54
C CYS A 616 -39.41 -4.54 -28.42
N TYR A 617 -39.01 -4.45 -27.15
CA TYR A 617 -39.96 -4.26 -26.04
C TYR A 617 -39.47 -3.23 -25.03
N SER A 618 -39.80 -1.95 -25.27
CA SER A 618 -39.70 -0.89 -24.26
C SER A 618 -41.05 -0.75 -23.56
N PRO A 619 -41.16 -1.01 -22.25
CA PRO A 619 -42.43 -0.98 -21.52
C PRO A 619 -43.00 0.43 -21.35
N TYR A 620 -42.20 1.49 -21.56
CA TYR A 620 -42.64 2.87 -21.44
C TYR A 620 -42.29 3.66 -22.70
N THR A 621 -43.28 4.38 -23.24
CA THR A 621 -43.12 5.25 -24.40
C THR A 621 -43.55 6.67 -24.08
N SER A 622 -42.76 7.64 -24.49
CA SER A 622 -43.08 9.07 -24.38
C SER A 622 -43.17 9.69 -25.77
N LYS A 623 -44.14 10.58 -25.97
CA LYS A 623 -44.32 11.33 -27.21
C LYS A 623 -44.31 12.82 -26.92
N PHE A 624 -43.55 13.55 -27.72
CA PHE A 624 -43.48 15.01 -27.69
C PHE A 624 -43.83 15.54 -29.08
N SER A 625 -44.85 16.38 -29.16
CA SER A 625 -45.34 16.98 -30.40
C SER A 625 -45.06 18.47 -30.37
N LEU A 626 -44.51 19.02 -31.45
CA LEU A 626 -44.24 20.45 -31.61
C LEU A 626 -45.38 21.12 -32.39
N ASN A 627 -45.80 22.31 -31.95
CA ASN A 627 -46.72 23.16 -32.71
C ASN A 627 -46.00 23.77 -33.93
N SER A 628 -46.76 24.31 -34.90
CA SER A 628 -46.22 24.85 -36.17
C SER A 628 -45.15 25.94 -35.99
N ASP A 629 -45.20 26.64 -34.86
CA ASP A 629 -44.38 27.81 -34.57
C ASP A 629 -43.27 27.50 -33.55
N GLU A 630 -43.19 26.26 -33.06
CA GLU A 630 -42.20 25.82 -32.08
C GLU A 630 -40.98 25.18 -32.76
N SER A 631 -39.82 25.39 -32.18
CA SER A 631 -38.57 24.72 -32.59
C SER A 631 -37.74 24.36 -31.37
N ILE A 632 -36.97 23.28 -31.48
CA ILE A 632 -36.07 22.85 -30.41
C ILE A 632 -34.80 23.69 -30.49
N ILE A 633 -34.61 24.57 -29.51
CA ILE A 633 -33.45 25.47 -29.45
C ILE A 633 -32.27 24.89 -28.65
N GLY A 634 -32.48 23.79 -27.92
CA GLY A 634 -31.46 23.12 -27.14
C GLY A 634 -31.94 21.81 -26.52
N VAL A 635 -31.02 20.86 -26.37
CA VAL A 635 -31.28 19.56 -25.75
C VAL A 635 -30.22 19.32 -24.68
N THR A 636 -30.67 19.00 -23.46
CA THR A 636 -29.78 18.63 -22.34
C THR A 636 -29.83 17.12 -22.16
N ILE A 637 -28.70 16.44 -22.33
CA ILE A 637 -28.59 14.99 -22.21
C ILE A 637 -27.74 14.63 -20.99
N TYR A 638 -28.27 13.80 -20.10
CA TYR A 638 -27.52 13.20 -19.00
C TYR A 638 -27.09 11.79 -19.41
N THR A 639 -25.81 11.60 -19.73
CA THR A 639 -25.27 10.27 -20.05
C THR A 639 -24.69 9.63 -18.78
N VAL A 640 -25.18 8.44 -18.42
CA VAL A 640 -24.59 7.62 -17.36
C VAL A 640 -24.07 6.36 -18.01
N THR A 641 -22.77 6.28 -18.26
CA THR A 641 -22.17 5.03 -18.75
C THR A 641 -22.03 4.07 -17.57
N ARG A 642 -22.90 3.06 -17.46
CA ARG A 642 -22.64 1.94 -16.56
C ARG A 642 -21.45 1.17 -17.13
N LEU A 643 -20.31 1.21 -16.43
CA LEU A 643 -19.04 0.59 -16.87
C LEU A 643 -19.09 -0.95 -17.03
N ILE A 644 -20.20 -1.59 -16.67
CA ILE A 644 -20.39 -3.05 -16.77
C ILE A 644 -20.57 -3.48 -18.24
N ASP A 645 -21.14 -2.64 -19.11
CA ASP A 645 -21.39 -3.01 -20.51
C ASP A 645 -20.10 -3.03 -21.36
N ASN A 646 -19.02 -2.37 -20.94
CA ASN A 646 -17.75 -2.38 -21.68
C ASN A 646 -16.99 -3.72 -21.63
N LEU A 647 -17.45 -4.68 -20.81
CA LEU A 647 -16.91 -6.04 -20.83
C LEU A 647 -17.77 -7.01 -21.64
N TYR A 648 -19.01 -6.67 -22.03
CA TYR A 648 -19.92 -7.63 -22.70
C TYR A 648 -20.92 -7.09 -23.76
N ALA A 649 -21.05 -5.79 -24.01
CA ALA A 649 -22.05 -5.28 -24.95
C ALA A 649 -21.48 -5.01 -26.35
N ARG A 650 -21.66 -5.96 -27.28
CA ARG A 650 -21.74 -5.65 -28.71
C ARG A 650 -23.14 -5.10 -28.99
N ASN A 651 -23.19 -3.91 -29.58
CA ASN A 651 -24.35 -3.22 -30.15
C ASN A 651 -25.18 -2.38 -29.16
N GLY A 652 -24.98 -1.06 -29.23
CA GLY A 652 -25.98 -0.08 -28.80
C GLY A 652 -25.98 1.11 -29.75
N SER A 653 -27.17 1.57 -30.14
CA SER A 653 -27.36 2.66 -31.09
C SER A 653 -27.63 3.98 -30.36
N TYR A 654 -27.25 5.11 -30.97
CA TYR A 654 -27.29 6.44 -30.35
C TYR A 654 -27.99 7.47 -31.24
N LEU A 655 -28.52 8.51 -30.61
CA LEU A 655 -29.27 9.59 -31.25
C LEU A 655 -28.34 10.77 -31.58
N VAL A 656 -28.22 11.11 -32.86
CA VAL A 656 -27.58 12.37 -33.30
C VAL A 656 -28.69 13.39 -33.54
N VAL A 657 -28.73 14.45 -32.75
CA VAL A 657 -29.58 15.62 -33.03
C VAL A 657 -28.70 16.66 -33.73
N GLY A 658 -28.94 16.84 -35.02
CA GLY A 658 -28.36 17.90 -35.86
C GLY A 658 -29.27 19.11 -35.93
#